data_AF-A0A925JXX2-F1
#
_entry.id   AF-A0A925JXX2-F1
#
_cell.length_a   1.000
_cell.length_b   1.000
_cell.length_c   1.000
_cell.angle_alpha   90.00
_cell.angle_beta   90.00
_cell.angle_gamma   90.00
#
_symmetry.space_group_name_H-M   'P 1'
#
loop_
_entity.id
_entity.type
_entity.pdbx_description
1 polymer ?
#
loop_
_entity_poly.entity_id
_entity_poly.type
_entity_poly.pdbx_seq_one_letter_code
_entity_poly.pdbx_strand_id
1 'polypeptide(L)'
;MKNRFAASVAMCLILLLGLPVRAQFGGFTNKGLVGVGRIPAGSFDQLGPNVDTLGGVFSSMAFDLSSWRRTGDAANGFTYSGTLYGLPDRGFGDGAQNYLPRIEKFDISVKPFFGAGPVAQNQMTLQNVSALLFSTMSGANFTGFDGNDATVTTHPQSMTGSLGGGRRSIDPEGLVLRASDGGYWVSDEYGPFIYRFDSFGRLQQTIKPPAALIPKPSFTGASAPASGRFNNRGLEGLSLTPDGRRLVAALQSPAVQDGNDNNGSIYTRILVYDVEAGSPNENKLIGEYVYQLTLKGNPSQTRNTPFSELYALSATQFLVLERDGRGGDTGNGSLYKKVNLADVSAATNIAGTGYDLAPGTTGALQLPKTGALPTGLVAATRQDFVDLIDTTQLSRFGLNISNPPDQNTLAEKWEGLALVPLRDTSTPDDYLLLVGNDNDFKAANVFHNGVIVGTNSIQIDSMILAYRVTLPVAGLRRTSEAQHFVGQHYLDFLNRQPDPAGFEFWTNQIADCGADAQCADVKRVNVSAAFFLSIEFQETGYLVYRIHQAAFGTGERLRRQDFLPDTRKVGQNVAVGQGAWEQQLEANTQAFAQEFVSRQAFLDRYPLSLTAAQFVDALSANTGGSLSPSERDDLVNKLGAGTLSRAQVLRSIADDADFRQKEFNRAFVLMEYFGYLGRNPNDSPDTDFAGYDFWLSKLNGFGGDFVRAEMVKAFISSSEYRQRVGLP
;
A
#
# COMPACT_ATOMS: atom_id res chain seq x y z
N MET A 1 2.84 48.61 -67.48
CA MET A 1 3.67 47.69 -68.29
C MET A 1 4.93 47.37 -67.48
N LYS A 2 5.23 46.08 -67.29
CA LYS A 2 6.26 45.42 -66.44
C LYS A 2 5.77 44.82 -65.11
N ASN A 3 6.02 43.50 -65.02
CA ASN A 3 6.40 42.66 -63.87
C ASN A 3 5.32 42.30 -62.82
N ARG A 4 5.23 41.10 -62.24
CA ARG A 4 5.83 39.74 -62.45
C ARG A 4 5.24 38.83 -61.33
N PHE A 5 5.12 37.52 -61.59
CA PHE A 5 5.10 36.37 -60.66
C PHE A 5 3.94 36.12 -59.67
N ALA A 6 3.23 35.00 -59.87
CA ALA A 6 2.96 34.00 -58.82
C ALA A 6 2.68 32.63 -59.48
N ALA A 7 3.36 31.60 -58.99
CA ALA A 7 3.33 30.22 -59.45
C ALA A 7 2.16 29.43 -58.83
N SER A 8 1.65 28.43 -59.54
CA SER A 8 0.83 27.35 -58.99
C SER A 8 1.38 26.03 -59.50
N VAL A 9 1.87 25.20 -58.58
CA VAL A 9 2.28 23.82 -58.85
C VAL A 9 1.50 22.89 -57.91
N ALA A 10 0.70 22.05 -58.56
CA ALA A 10 0.20 20.72 -58.22
C ALA A 10 0.04 20.32 -56.74
N MET A 11 -1.22 20.12 -56.37
CA MET A 11 -1.70 19.45 -55.17
C MET A 11 -1.49 17.93 -55.32
N CYS A 12 -0.61 17.34 -54.52
CA CYS A 12 -0.46 15.90 -54.39
C CYS A 12 -1.21 15.46 -53.12
N LEU A 13 -2.35 14.77 -53.31
CA LEU A 13 -3.20 14.26 -52.24
C LEU A 13 -2.63 12.91 -51.76
N ILE A 14 -1.88 12.92 -50.66
CA ILE A 14 -1.50 11.70 -49.95
C ILE A 14 -2.67 11.32 -49.04
N LEU A 15 -3.40 10.28 -49.44
CA LEU A 15 -4.36 9.58 -48.59
C LEU A 15 -3.56 8.83 -47.50
N LEU A 16 -3.36 9.46 -46.34
CA LEU A 16 -2.96 8.75 -45.13
C LEU A 16 -4.18 7.98 -44.62
N LEU A 17 -4.14 6.66 -44.82
CA LEU A 17 -5.01 5.71 -44.12
C LEU A 17 -4.82 5.92 -42.62
N GLY A 18 -5.80 6.58 -41.98
CA GLY A 18 -5.83 6.75 -40.54
C GLY A 18 -5.94 5.40 -39.86
N LEU A 19 -4.84 4.93 -39.27
CA LEU A 19 -4.92 3.96 -38.18
C LEU A 19 -5.82 4.57 -37.10
N PRO A 20 -6.74 3.80 -36.47
CA PRO A 20 -7.57 4.34 -35.41
C PRO A 20 -6.66 4.84 -34.29
N VAL A 21 -6.66 6.15 -34.05
CA VAL A 21 -6.07 6.74 -32.85
C VAL A 21 -6.82 6.12 -31.68
N ARG A 22 -6.16 5.21 -30.96
CA ARG A 22 -6.69 4.66 -29.71
C ARG A 22 -6.97 5.87 -28.82
N ALA A 23 -8.21 6.04 -28.34
CA ALA A 23 -8.51 7.11 -27.38
C ALA A 23 -7.53 6.98 -26.21
N GLN A 24 -6.76 8.05 -25.94
CA GLN A 24 -5.63 8.03 -25.00
C GLN A 24 -6.03 7.54 -23.59
N PHE A 25 -7.27 7.80 -23.19
CA PHE A 25 -7.89 7.31 -21.95
C PHE A 25 -9.06 6.34 -22.22
N GLY A 26 -8.97 5.52 -23.26
CA GLY A 26 -9.99 4.53 -23.60
C GLY A 26 -10.18 3.49 -22.49
N GLY A 27 -11.43 3.21 -22.11
CA GLY A 27 -11.81 2.16 -21.15
C GLY A 27 -11.90 2.62 -19.69
N PHE A 28 -11.47 3.84 -19.36
CA PHE A 28 -11.68 4.43 -18.03
C PHE A 28 -13.16 4.78 -17.85
N THR A 29 -13.77 4.32 -16.75
CA THR A 29 -15.19 4.56 -16.48
C THR A 29 -15.40 4.98 -15.03
N ASN A 30 -16.07 6.11 -14.81
CA ASN A 30 -16.60 6.50 -13.49
C ASN A 30 -18.00 5.89 -13.32
N LYS A 31 -18.17 5.00 -12.33
CA LYS A 31 -19.45 4.34 -12.01
C LYS A 31 -20.21 5.02 -10.87
N GLY A 32 -19.73 6.17 -10.39
CA GLY A 32 -20.40 7.04 -9.43
C GLY A 32 -19.99 6.79 -7.97
N LEU A 33 -20.54 7.63 -7.09
CA LEU A 33 -20.32 7.60 -5.65
C LEU A 33 -21.03 6.38 -5.05
N VAL A 34 -20.32 5.63 -4.22
CA VAL A 34 -20.81 4.37 -3.62
C VAL A 34 -20.62 4.31 -2.11
N GLY A 35 -20.03 5.32 -1.48
CA GLY A 35 -19.98 5.37 -0.02
C GLY A 35 -19.46 6.68 0.53
N VAL A 36 -19.83 6.93 1.79
CA VAL A 36 -19.35 8.04 2.61
C VAL A 36 -18.93 7.49 3.97
N GLY A 37 -17.81 7.99 4.50
CA GLY A 37 -17.31 7.74 5.84
C GLY A 37 -16.98 9.06 6.51
N ARG A 38 -17.16 9.13 7.83
CA ARG A 38 -16.92 10.33 8.64
C ARG A 38 -16.15 10.00 9.91
N ILE A 39 -15.33 10.94 10.32
CA ILE A 39 -14.69 11.02 11.62
C ILE A 39 -15.11 12.37 12.21
N PRO A 40 -15.78 12.40 13.37
CA PRO A 40 -16.19 13.65 14.00
C PRO A 40 -15.02 14.62 14.17
N ALA A 41 -15.25 15.90 13.88
CA ALA A 41 -14.20 16.93 13.96
C ALA A 41 -13.47 16.97 15.32
N GLY A 42 -14.18 16.69 16.41
CA GLY A 42 -13.63 16.69 17.78
C GLY A 42 -13.00 15.38 18.24
N SER A 43 -12.74 14.43 17.34
CA SER A 43 -12.03 13.18 17.67
C SER A 43 -10.58 13.45 18.10
N PHE A 44 -10.01 12.51 18.86
CA PHE A 44 -8.61 12.52 19.29
C PHE A 44 -7.87 11.35 18.65
N ASP A 45 -6.57 11.54 18.43
CA ASP A 45 -5.69 10.47 17.94
C ASP A 45 -5.32 9.46 19.04
N GLN A 46 -4.50 8.47 18.70
CA GLN A 46 -4.04 7.47 19.67
C GLN A 46 -2.98 7.95 20.67
N LEU A 47 -2.56 9.23 20.66
CA LEU A 47 -1.80 9.77 21.79
C LEU A 47 -2.68 9.99 23.02
N GLY A 48 -4.00 10.10 22.82
CA GLY A 48 -5.01 10.00 23.85
C GLY A 48 -5.96 11.20 23.91
N PRO A 49 -7.04 11.08 24.72
CA PRO A 49 -8.03 12.14 24.84
C PRO A 49 -7.41 13.46 25.33
N ASN A 50 -7.78 14.57 24.69
CA ASN A 50 -7.29 15.92 24.97
C ASN A 50 -5.77 16.12 24.76
N VAL A 51 -5.08 15.19 24.09
CA VAL A 51 -3.65 15.35 23.74
C VAL A 51 -3.54 16.07 22.39
N ASP A 52 -3.99 15.42 21.32
CA ASP A 52 -4.04 16.01 19.99
C ASP A 52 -5.37 15.68 19.31
N THR A 53 -6.00 16.72 18.73
CA THR A 53 -7.19 16.55 17.88
C THR A 53 -6.81 15.78 16.62
N LEU A 54 -7.61 14.79 16.23
CA LEU A 54 -7.49 14.03 14.98
C LEU A 54 -8.03 14.87 13.80
N GLY A 55 -7.39 16.00 13.55
CA GLY A 55 -7.64 16.87 12.39
C GLY A 55 -6.56 16.71 11.34
N GLY A 56 -6.74 17.34 10.18
CA GLY A 56 -5.71 17.33 9.13
C GLY A 56 -5.60 16.01 8.37
N VAL A 57 -6.23 14.94 8.85
CA VAL A 57 -5.74 13.56 8.67
C VAL A 57 -5.72 13.04 7.24
N PHE A 58 -6.37 13.72 6.31
CA PHE A 58 -6.33 13.39 4.88
C PHE A 58 -5.77 14.53 4.04
N SER A 59 -4.72 15.19 4.54
CA SER A 59 -3.82 16.01 3.71
C SER A 59 -3.12 15.11 2.69
N SER A 60 -2.80 13.87 3.10
CA SER A 60 -2.62 12.73 2.19
C SER A 60 -3.12 11.43 2.84
N MET A 61 -3.24 10.36 2.05
CA MET A 61 -3.53 9.02 2.59
C MET A 61 -2.95 7.91 1.71
N ALA A 62 -2.69 6.76 2.32
CA ALA A 62 -2.20 5.58 1.62
C ALA A 62 -2.84 4.30 2.16
N PHE A 63 -3.06 3.31 1.29
CA PHE A 63 -3.70 2.05 1.68
C PHE A 63 -2.67 0.92 1.73
N ASP A 64 -2.68 0.13 2.81
CA ASP A 64 -1.92 -1.12 2.87
C ASP A 64 -2.68 -2.22 2.12
N LEU A 65 -2.35 -2.40 0.84
CA LEU A 65 -2.99 -3.40 -0.02
C LEU A 65 -2.75 -4.84 0.46
N SER A 66 -1.70 -5.08 1.26
CA SER A 66 -1.43 -6.37 1.88
C SER A 66 -2.48 -6.73 2.93
N SER A 67 -3.15 -5.74 3.52
CA SER A 67 -4.22 -5.90 4.52
C SER A 67 -5.63 -5.96 3.89
N TRP A 68 -5.79 -5.55 2.63
CA TRP A 68 -7.10 -5.45 1.98
C TRP A 68 -7.76 -6.81 1.79
N ARG A 69 -8.99 -6.98 2.26
CA ARG A 69 -9.77 -8.22 2.18
C ARG A 69 -11.19 -7.92 1.71
N ARG A 70 -11.80 -8.90 1.07
CA ARG A 70 -13.23 -8.89 0.71
C ARG A 70 -13.90 -10.09 1.38
N THR A 71 -15.04 -9.84 2.03
CA THR A 71 -15.89 -10.86 2.63
C THR A 71 -17.34 -10.69 2.17
N GLY A 72 -18.17 -11.71 2.38
CA GLY A 72 -19.56 -11.74 1.91
C GLY A 72 -19.72 -12.40 0.54
N ASP A 73 -20.92 -12.27 -0.03
CA ASP A 73 -21.31 -12.92 -1.28
C ASP A 73 -22.19 -11.99 -2.14
N ALA A 74 -22.46 -12.40 -3.38
CA ALA A 74 -23.26 -11.61 -4.32
C ALA A 74 -24.72 -11.41 -3.87
N ALA A 75 -25.28 -12.28 -3.03
CA ALA A 75 -26.65 -12.20 -2.56
C ALA A 75 -26.81 -11.20 -1.40
N ASN A 76 -25.81 -11.13 -0.50
CA ASN A 76 -25.82 -10.32 0.71
C ASN A 76 -24.99 -9.01 0.59
N GLY A 77 -24.25 -8.88 -0.51
CA GLY A 77 -23.30 -7.81 -0.76
C GLY A 77 -21.93 -8.11 -0.13
N PHE A 78 -20.91 -7.45 -0.67
CA PHE A 78 -19.55 -7.58 -0.19
C PHE A 78 -19.18 -6.48 0.80
N THR A 79 -18.43 -6.85 1.83
CA THR A 79 -17.74 -5.93 2.73
C THR A 79 -16.26 -6.01 2.44
N TYR A 80 -15.62 -4.85 2.38
CA TYR A 80 -14.20 -4.73 2.16
C TYR A 80 -13.54 -4.12 3.37
N SER A 81 -12.41 -4.65 3.81
CA SER A 81 -11.74 -4.14 5.00
C SER A 81 -10.23 -4.20 4.86
N GLY A 82 -9.54 -3.31 5.55
CA GLY A 82 -8.09 -3.28 5.60
C GLY A 82 -7.59 -2.12 6.43
N THR A 83 -6.36 -1.73 6.19
CA THR A 83 -5.66 -0.67 6.89
C THR A 83 -5.44 0.52 5.96
N LEU A 84 -5.93 1.67 6.38
CA LEU A 84 -5.67 2.97 5.76
C LEU A 84 -4.72 3.76 6.65
N TYR A 85 -3.78 4.47 6.04
CA TYR A 85 -2.91 5.43 6.70
C TYR A 85 -3.30 6.84 6.28
N GLY A 86 -3.52 7.73 7.24
CA GLY A 86 -3.77 9.16 7.02
C GLY A 86 -2.57 9.99 7.44
N LEU A 87 -2.34 11.11 6.76
CA LEU A 87 -1.27 12.05 7.01
C LEU A 87 -1.88 13.44 7.30
N PRO A 88 -1.80 13.91 8.56
CA PRO A 88 -2.06 15.30 8.91
C PRO A 88 -0.99 16.26 8.37
N ASP A 89 -1.42 17.47 8.01
CA ASP A 89 -0.56 18.61 7.71
C ASP A 89 0.20 19.13 8.96
N ARG A 90 0.78 20.32 8.84
CA ARG A 90 1.49 21.05 9.91
C ARG A 90 0.66 21.44 11.14
N GLY A 91 -0.63 21.13 11.21
CA GLY A 91 -1.47 21.42 12.37
C GLY A 91 -2.15 22.79 12.32
N PHE A 92 -2.90 23.10 13.37
CA PHE A 92 -3.78 24.25 13.42
C PHE A 92 -3.05 25.60 13.31
N GLY A 93 -3.63 26.50 12.52
CA GLY A 93 -3.18 27.89 12.39
C GLY A 93 -1.98 28.06 11.45
N ASP A 94 -1.90 27.26 10.39
CA ASP A 94 -0.94 27.41 9.28
C ASP A 94 0.52 27.55 9.75
N GLY A 95 0.95 26.64 10.64
CA GLY A 95 2.32 26.63 11.16
C GLY A 95 2.58 27.60 12.31
N ALA A 96 1.54 28.26 12.86
CA ALA A 96 1.66 29.11 14.04
C ALA A 96 1.75 28.34 15.37
N GLN A 97 1.47 27.03 15.36
CA GLN A 97 1.46 26.19 16.56
C GLN A 97 2.52 25.10 16.48
N ASN A 98 2.98 24.67 17.66
CA ASN A 98 3.82 23.48 17.73
C ASN A 98 2.94 22.23 17.64
N TYR A 99 2.67 21.76 16.43
CA TYR A 99 2.14 20.41 16.21
C TYR A 99 3.30 19.42 16.06
N LEU A 100 3.14 18.18 16.52
CA LEU A 100 4.10 17.10 16.25
C LEU A 100 3.64 16.32 15.01
N PRO A 101 4.35 16.38 13.88
CA PRO A 101 3.94 15.67 12.66
C PRO A 101 3.96 14.14 12.86
N ARG A 102 2.98 13.45 12.28
CA ARG A 102 2.73 12.03 12.52
C ARG A 102 1.99 11.35 11.37
N ILE A 103 1.94 10.03 11.39
CA ILE A 103 1.05 9.22 10.55
C ILE A 103 -0.02 8.59 11.43
N GLU A 104 -1.27 8.64 10.98
CA GLU A 104 -2.41 8.00 11.63
C GLU A 104 -2.76 6.70 10.94
N LYS A 105 -2.96 5.62 11.70
CA LYS A 105 -3.37 4.31 11.18
C LYS A 105 -4.83 4.07 11.50
N PHE A 106 -5.59 3.60 10.51
CA PHE A 106 -7.00 3.28 10.62
C PHE A 106 -7.30 1.85 10.20
N ASP A 107 -8.10 1.16 11.00
CA ASP A 107 -8.86 0.02 10.52
C ASP A 107 -10.10 0.57 9.80
N ILE A 108 -10.23 0.24 8.52
CA ILE A 108 -11.33 0.68 7.67
C ILE A 108 -12.17 -0.52 7.21
N SER A 109 -13.48 -0.33 7.23
CA SER A 109 -14.45 -1.26 6.62
C SER A 109 -15.37 -0.47 5.70
N VAL A 110 -15.61 -0.99 4.51
CA VAL A 110 -16.39 -0.39 3.43
C VAL A 110 -17.43 -1.40 2.97
N LYS A 111 -18.71 -1.01 3.03
CA LYS A 111 -19.81 -1.72 2.40
C LYS A 111 -20.44 -0.81 1.33
N PRO A 112 -19.98 -0.89 0.07
CA PRO A 112 -20.43 0.00 -0.98
C PRO A 112 -21.95 -0.10 -1.23
N PHE A 113 -22.57 1.03 -1.51
CA PHE A 113 -23.96 1.16 -1.90
C PHE A 113 -24.08 1.47 -3.39
N PHE A 114 -24.64 0.53 -4.15
CA PHE A 114 -24.83 0.66 -5.61
C PHE A 114 -26.26 1.07 -6.02
N GLY A 115 -27.15 1.35 -5.07
CA GLY A 115 -28.53 1.73 -5.35
C GLY A 115 -28.70 3.16 -5.84
N ALA A 116 -29.80 3.45 -6.54
CA ALA A 116 -30.07 4.77 -7.12
C ALA A 116 -30.68 5.79 -6.14
N GLY A 117 -31.30 5.32 -5.05
CA GLY A 117 -32.01 6.17 -4.08
C GLY A 117 -31.11 6.79 -3.00
N PRO A 118 -31.67 7.69 -2.16
CA PRO A 118 -30.95 8.25 -1.03
C PRO A 118 -30.62 7.17 0.02
N VAL A 119 -29.46 7.28 0.66
CA VAL A 119 -28.98 6.40 1.72
C VAL A 119 -28.32 7.21 2.83
N ALA A 120 -28.33 6.67 4.05
CA ALA A 120 -27.57 7.25 5.16
C ALA A 120 -26.05 7.12 4.91
N GLN A 121 -25.26 8.02 5.49
CA GLN A 121 -23.79 8.05 5.35
C GLN A 121 -23.12 7.03 6.30
N ASN A 122 -23.37 5.73 6.09
CA ASN A 122 -22.88 4.64 6.94
C ASN A 122 -22.18 3.51 6.17
N GLN A 123 -21.72 3.78 4.96
CA GLN A 123 -21.05 2.78 4.12
C GLN A 123 -19.62 2.52 4.57
N MET A 124 -19.01 3.45 5.32
CA MET A 124 -17.63 3.32 5.78
C MET A 124 -17.51 3.56 7.28
N THR A 125 -16.76 2.69 7.95
CA THR A 125 -16.32 2.90 9.33
C THR A 125 -14.82 3.04 9.36
N LEU A 126 -14.32 4.04 10.10
CA LEU A 126 -12.91 4.27 10.31
C LEU A 126 -12.63 4.28 11.80
N GLN A 127 -11.72 3.42 12.25
CA GLN A 127 -11.24 3.40 13.62
C GLN A 127 -9.77 3.73 13.63
N ASN A 128 -9.39 4.86 14.23
CA ASN A 128 -7.98 5.16 14.49
C ASN A 128 -7.42 4.15 15.50
N VAL A 129 -6.30 3.52 15.17
CA VAL A 129 -5.68 2.44 15.94
C VAL A 129 -4.21 2.68 16.26
N SER A 130 -3.58 3.69 15.64
CA SER A 130 -2.21 4.10 15.98
C SER A 130 -1.91 5.51 15.50
N ALA A 131 -1.03 6.21 16.21
CA ALA A 131 -0.39 7.46 15.81
C ALA A 131 1.14 7.28 15.89
N LEU A 132 1.84 7.53 14.79
CA LEU A 132 3.30 7.35 14.67
C LEU A 132 3.98 8.69 14.43
N LEU A 133 4.71 9.20 15.43
CA LEU A 133 5.40 10.49 15.36
C LEU A 133 6.63 10.44 14.44
N PHE A 134 6.87 11.53 13.72
CA PHE A 134 8.12 11.74 12.98
C PHE A 134 9.23 12.31 13.85
N SER A 135 10.42 11.73 13.72
CA SER A 135 11.62 12.12 14.46
C SER A 135 12.88 12.06 13.60
N THR A 136 13.93 12.76 14.03
CA THR A 136 15.27 12.61 13.46
C THR A 136 15.92 11.31 13.94
N MET A 137 17.04 10.90 13.33
CA MET A 137 17.85 9.77 13.84
C MET A 137 18.33 9.95 15.28
N SER A 138 18.49 11.19 15.75
CA SER A 138 18.87 11.49 17.13
C SER A 138 17.68 11.42 18.10
N GLY A 139 16.47 11.12 17.62
CA GLY A 139 15.25 11.01 18.42
C GLY A 139 14.53 12.34 18.69
N ALA A 140 14.95 13.44 18.06
CA ALA A 140 14.23 14.72 18.20
C ALA A 140 12.99 14.71 17.30
N ASN A 141 11.81 14.96 17.87
CA ASN A 141 10.58 15.04 17.09
C ASN A 141 10.64 16.22 16.09
N PHE A 142 10.00 16.04 14.94
CA PHE A 142 9.72 17.14 14.03
C PHE A 142 8.70 18.12 14.66
N THR A 143 8.50 19.27 14.02
CA THR A 143 7.44 20.21 14.34
C THR A 143 6.71 20.65 13.08
N GLY A 144 5.39 20.89 13.17
CA GLY A 144 4.64 21.58 12.12
C GLY A 144 4.87 23.09 12.11
N PHE A 145 5.50 23.64 13.16
CA PHE A 145 5.74 25.08 13.28
C PHE A 145 6.60 25.63 12.13
N ASP A 146 6.33 26.86 11.74
CA ASP A 146 6.95 27.55 10.59
C ASP A 146 8.49 27.42 10.51
N GLY A 147 8.98 27.03 9.33
CA GLY A 147 10.39 26.79 9.02
C GLY A 147 11.17 28.06 8.67
N ASN A 148 11.13 29.08 9.54
CA ASN A 148 11.62 30.43 9.24
C ASN A 148 13.10 30.72 9.56
N ASP A 149 13.89 29.73 9.96
CA ASP A 149 15.32 29.93 10.17
C ASP A 149 16.08 30.07 8.83
N ALA A 150 16.25 31.32 8.40
CA ALA A 150 16.95 31.65 7.14
C ALA A 150 18.44 31.28 7.15
N THR A 151 19.03 30.95 8.30
CA THR A 151 20.43 30.50 8.39
C THR A 151 20.59 29.03 7.99
N VAL A 152 19.50 28.26 8.04
CA VAL A 152 19.44 26.86 7.61
C VAL A 152 18.88 26.78 6.20
N THR A 153 19.69 26.28 5.27
CA THR A 153 19.34 26.24 3.83
C THR A 153 19.20 24.82 3.29
N THR A 154 19.37 23.80 4.14
CA THR A 154 19.39 22.39 3.74
C THR A 154 18.07 21.67 3.98
N HIS A 155 17.22 22.22 4.85
CA HIS A 155 15.89 21.72 5.21
C HIS A 155 15.12 22.83 5.98
N PRO A 156 13.79 22.77 6.08
CA PRO A 156 13.03 23.69 6.90
C PRO A 156 13.34 23.48 8.38
N GLN A 157 13.56 24.57 9.10
CA GLN A 157 13.83 24.55 10.53
C GLN A 157 13.20 25.78 11.16
N SER A 158 12.58 25.59 12.33
CA SER A 158 12.07 26.72 13.09
C SER A 158 13.21 27.45 13.81
N MET A 159 13.00 28.71 14.19
CA MET A 159 13.97 29.43 15.03
C MET A 159 14.06 28.84 16.45
N THR A 160 15.25 28.79 17.05
CA THR A 160 15.47 28.22 18.41
C THR A 160 14.58 28.84 19.50
N GLY A 161 14.27 30.13 19.40
CA GLY A 161 13.41 30.85 20.37
C GLY A 161 11.91 30.80 20.06
N SER A 162 11.48 30.09 19.00
CA SER A 162 10.07 29.94 18.63
C SER A 162 9.38 28.79 19.38
N LEU A 163 8.06 28.62 19.20
CA LEU A 163 7.34 27.44 19.71
C LEU A 163 7.86 26.12 19.09
N GLY A 164 8.38 26.16 17.87
CA GLY A 164 9.05 25.01 17.24
C GLY A 164 10.40 24.67 17.89
N GLY A 165 11.04 25.63 18.58
CA GLY A 165 12.21 25.38 19.43
C GLY A 165 13.49 24.96 18.70
N GLY A 166 13.70 25.39 17.44
CA GLY A 166 14.90 25.03 16.68
C GLY A 166 14.82 23.67 16.00
N ARG A 167 13.65 23.01 16.04
CA ARG A 167 13.46 21.67 15.47
C ARG A 167 13.22 21.75 13.96
N ARG A 168 13.44 20.63 13.30
CA ARG A 168 13.12 20.48 11.87
C ARG A 168 11.62 20.66 11.68
N SER A 169 11.27 21.56 10.77
CA SER A 169 9.90 21.82 10.37
C SER A 169 9.54 20.92 9.20
N ILE A 170 8.31 20.41 9.19
CA ILE A 170 7.74 19.72 8.04
C ILE A 170 6.26 20.05 7.98
N ASP A 171 5.78 20.28 6.77
CA ASP A 171 4.37 20.32 6.45
C ASP A 171 4.03 19.15 5.51
N PRO A 172 3.59 18.00 6.07
CA PRO A 172 3.45 16.78 5.29
C PRO A 172 2.22 16.79 4.36
N GLU A 173 2.43 16.59 3.06
CA GLU A 173 1.35 16.72 2.05
C GLU A 173 1.27 15.53 1.06
N GLY A 174 2.00 14.45 1.33
CA GLY A 174 2.02 13.28 0.46
C GLY A 174 2.56 12.08 1.20
N LEU A 175 1.92 10.92 1.06
CA LEU A 175 2.27 9.70 1.78
C LEU A 175 2.39 8.49 0.84
N VAL A 176 3.52 7.79 0.93
CA VAL A 176 3.70 6.48 0.30
C VAL A 176 4.20 5.48 1.33
N LEU A 177 3.51 4.33 1.40
CA LEU A 177 3.95 3.18 2.20
C LEU A 177 5.05 2.43 1.44
N ARG A 178 6.16 2.13 2.11
CA ARG A 178 7.24 1.32 1.55
C ARG A 178 7.06 -0.12 1.97
N ALA A 179 6.61 -0.97 1.05
CA ALA A 179 6.51 -2.39 1.30
C ALA A 179 7.89 -2.99 1.62
N SER A 180 8.99 -2.61 1.00
CA SER A 180 10.29 -3.27 1.18
C SER A 180 10.86 -3.26 2.60
N ASP A 181 10.54 -2.25 3.39
CA ASP A 181 11.10 -2.07 4.73
C ASP A 181 10.07 -1.61 5.79
N GLY A 182 8.80 -1.49 5.41
CA GLY A 182 7.75 -0.98 6.29
C GLY A 182 7.88 0.51 6.62
N GLY A 183 8.77 1.23 5.93
CA GLY A 183 8.96 2.67 6.10
C GLY A 183 7.97 3.50 5.27
N TYR A 184 8.28 4.80 5.17
CA TYR A 184 7.39 5.78 4.54
C TYR A 184 8.19 6.76 3.69
N TRP A 185 7.63 7.15 2.54
CA TRP A 185 8.04 8.40 1.89
C TRP A 185 6.99 9.47 2.16
N VAL A 186 7.46 10.68 2.44
CA VAL A 186 6.61 11.83 2.80
C VAL A 186 7.08 13.08 2.06
N SER A 187 6.20 13.78 1.34
CA SER A 187 6.52 15.08 0.72
C SER A 187 6.25 16.23 1.69
N ASP A 188 6.87 17.38 1.42
CA ASP A 188 6.83 18.56 2.28
C ASP A 188 6.46 19.84 1.53
N GLU A 189 5.57 20.63 2.13
CA GLU A 189 5.16 21.90 1.57
C GLU A 189 6.19 23.02 1.80
N TYR A 190 6.90 23.03 2.93
CA TYR A 190 7.81 24.12 3.27
C TYR A 190 9.01 24.17 2.34
N GLY A 191 9.73 23.05 2.19
CA GLY A 191 11.00 22.97 1.46
C GLY A 191 10.98 22.22 0.12
N PRO A 192 9.80 22.07 -0.49
CA PRO A 192 9.46 20.99 -1.44
C PRO A 192 10.32 19.71 -1.37
N PHE A 193 10.66 19.22 -0.17
CA PHE A 193 11.49 18.03 -0.02
C PHE A 193 10.67 16.74 -0.04
N ILE A 194 11.35 15.61 -0.21
CA ILE A 194 10.77 14.29 0.07
C ILE A 194 11.64 13.61 1.14
N TYR A 195 11.02 13.12 2.20
CA TYR A 195 11.67 12.46 3.32
C TYR A 195 11.38 10.96 3.32
N ARG A 196 12.40 10.15 3.61
CA ARG A 196 12.23 8.73 3.92
C ARG A 196 12.26 8.54 5.42
N PHE A 197 11.23 7.95 5.98
CA PHE A 197 11.17 7.51 7.37
C PHE A 197 11.24 5.99 7.44
N ASP A 198 11.86 5.45 8.50
CA ASP A 198 11.77 4.01 8.80
C ASP A 198 10.38 3.66 9.39
N SER A 199 10.15 2.39 9.67
CA SER A 199 8.88 1.90 10.25
C SER A 199 8.57 2.49 11.64
N PHE A 200 9.55 3.11 12.30
CA PHE A 200 9.41 3.79 13.59
C PHE A 200 9.27 5.31 13.47
N GLY A 201 9.14 5.84 12.24
CA GLY A 201 8.99 7.27 12.01
C GLY A 201 10.30 8.05 12.15
N ARG A 202 11.48 7.41 12.05
CA ARG A 202 12.78 8.09 12.12
C ARG A 202 13.31 8.41 10.73
N LEU A 203 13.70 9.66 10.51
CA LEU A 203 14.21 10.15 9.23
C LEU A 203 15.49 9.41 8.84
N GLN A 204 15.45 8.67 7.73
CA GLN A 204 16.60 7.99 7.14
C GLN A 204 17.26 8.83 6.06
N GLN A 205 16.46 9.57 5.28
CA GLN A 205 16.95 10.18 4.04
C GLN A 205 16.11 11.39 3.62
N THR A 206 16.71 12.32 2.88
CA THR A 206 16.05 13.45 2.24
C THR A 206 16.42 13.49 0.76
N ILE A 207 15.41 13.53 -0.12
CA ILE A 207 15.55 13.84 -1.54
C ILE A 207 15.26 15.33 -1.72
N LYS A 208 16.18 16.02 -2.39
CA LYS A 208 16.10 17.45 -2.66
C LYS A 208 15.50 17.70 -4.05
N PRO A 209 14.54 18.62 -4.19
CA PRO A 209 14.02 18.99 -5.50
C PRO A 209 15.04 19.82 -6.30
N PRO A 210 14.78 20.05 -7.60
CA PRO A 210 15.54 21.02 -8.39
C PRO A 210 15.75 22.36 -7.69
N ALA A 211 16.87 23.01 -7.97
CA ALA A 211 17.22 24.29 -7.36
C ALA A 211 16.19 25.38 -7.70
N ALA A 212 15.52 25.27 -8.86
CA ALA A 212 14.41 26.11 -9.26
C ALA A 212 13.21 26.08 -8.31
N LEU A 213 13.04 25.01 -7.51
CA LEU A 213 11.87 24.84 -6.63
C LEU A 213 12.15 25.21 -5.17
N ILE A 214 13.42 25.40 -4.80
CA ILE A 214 13.80 25.75 -3.43
C ILE A 214 13.46 27.21 -3.13
N PRO A 215 12.63 27.50 -2.10
CA PRO A 215 12.24 28.87 -1.78
C PRO A 215 13.40 29.70 -1.24
N LYS A 216 13.38 31.01 -1.52
CA LYS A 216 14.34 31.99 -1.01
C LYS A 216 13.64 33.23 -0.44
N PRO A 217 14.17 33.83 0.65
CA PRO A 217 15.45 33.51 1.31
C PRO A 217 15.37 32.34 2.31
N SER A 218 14.18 31.95 2.77
CA SER A 218 13.95 30.89 3.76
C SER A 218 12.81 29.96 3.34
N PHE A 219 12.50 28.98 4.19
CA PHE A 219 11.45 27.98 3.98
C PHE A 219 10.09 28.37 4.58
N THR A 220 9.95 29.60 5.10
CA THR A 220 8.73 30.06 5.79
C THR A 220 7.48 29.92 4.92
N GLY A 221 6.37 29.46 5.50
CA GLY A 221 5.02 29.50 4.91
C GLY A 221 4.29 30.82 5.19
N ALA A 222 4.80 31.64 6.10
CA ALA A 222 4.14 32.86 6.55
C ALA A 222 4.28 34.06 5.59
N SER A 223 5.21 34.01 4.63
CA SER A 223 5.43 35.11 3.68
C SER A 223 5.96 34.63 2.33
N ALA A 224 5.56 35.33 1.27
CA ALA A 224 5.89 34.93 -0.09
C ALA A 224 7.40 34.94 -0.38
N PRO A 225 7.96 33.85 -0.92
CA PRO A 225 9.37 33.82 -1.30
C PRO A 225 9.62 34.60 -2.60
N ALA A 226 10.87 34.99 -2.82
CA ALA A 226 11.28 35.70 -4.04
C ALA A 226 11.44 34.77 -5.27
N SER A 227 11.64 33.48 -5.03
CA SER A 227 11.82 32.43 -6.03
C SER A 227 11.51 31.06 -5.41
N GLY A 228 11.41 30.01 -6.23
CA GLY A 228 11.11 28.66 -5.74
C GLY A 228 9.62 28.33 -5.80
N ARG A 229 9.18 27.39 -4.95
CA ARG A 229 7.75 27.17 -4.71
C ARG A 229 7.02 28.47 -4.39
N PHE A 230 5.74 28.56 -4.72
CA PHE A 230 4.93 29.69 -4.27
C PHE A 230 4.72 29.66 -2.75
N ASN A 231 4.22 30.73 -2.15
CA ASN A 231 4.01 30.77 -0.71
C ASN A 231 3.05 29.65 -0.27
N ASN A 232 3.50 28.76 0.62
CA ASN A 232 2.63 27.72 1.16
C ASN A 232 1.95 26.90 0.05
N ARG A 233 2.79 26.41 -0.89
CA ARG A 233 2.42 25.68 -2.13
C ARG A 233 3.59 24.81 -2.63
N GLY A 234 4.11 23.94 -1.76
CA GLY A 234 5.27 23.09 -2.01
C GLY A 234 4.93 21.79 -2.75
N LEU A 235 5.64 20.70 -2.43
CA LEU A 235 5.35 19.40 -3.06
C LEU A 235 4.08 18.80 -2.45
N GLU A 236 3.08 18.70 -3.30
CA GLU A 236 1.79 18.08 -3.06
C GLU A 236 1.70 16.77 -3.82
N GLY A 237 1.03 15.82 -3.19
CA GLY A 237 0.82 14.52 -3.75
C GLY A 237 2.08 13.71 -4.01
N LEU A 238 2.04 12.47 -3.59
CA LEU A 238 3.19 11.58 -3.66
C LEU A 238 2.72 10.18 -3.94
N SER A 239 3.27 9.55 -4.98
CA SER A 239 2.90 8.19 -5.34
C SER A 239 4.09 7.37 -5.78
N LEU A 240 4.03 6.08 -5.48
CA LEU A 240 4.95 5.09 -6.02
C LEU A 240 4.32 4.46 -7.24
N THR A 241 5.07 4.37 -8.32
CA THR A 241 4.66 3.60 -9.50
C THR A 241 4.40 2.13 -9.14
N PRO A 242 3.48 1.44 -9.83
CA PRO A 242 3.06 0.09 -9.42
C PRO A 242 4.15 -0.98 -9.45
N ASP A 243 5.29 -0.72 -10.10
CA ASP A 243 6.47 -1.59 -10.11
C ASP A 243 7.41 -1.33 -8.91
N GLY A 244 7.11 -0.33 -8.07
CA GLY A 244 7.88 0.05 -6.91
C GLY A 244 9.12 0.90 -7.20
N ARG A 245 9.40 1.25 -8.46
CA ARG A 245 10.72 1.75 -8.86
C ARG A 245 10.83 3.26 -8.93
N ARG A 246 9.73 3.94 -9.23
CA ARG A 246 9.72 5.40 -9.41
C ARG A 246 8.78 6.07 -8.41
N LEU A 247 9.29 7.10 -7.75
CA LEU A 247 8.52 7.99 -6.89
C LEU A 247 8.12 9.22 -7.70
N VAL A 248 6.84 9.54 -7.72
CA VAL A 248 6.25 10.64 -8.47
C VAL A 248 5.70 11.66 -7.48
N ALA A 249 6.10 12.91 -7.63
CA ALA A 249 5.63 14.03 -6.82
C ALA A 249 5.15 15.16 -7.72
N ALA A 250 4.31 16.06 -7.21
CA ALA A 250 3.90 17.24 -7.97
C ALA A 250 4.08 18.51 -7.13
N LEU A 251 4.25 19.64 -7.80
CA LEU A 251 4.19 20.93 -7.11
C LEU A 251 2.73 21.42 -7.10
N GLN A 252 2.24 21.90 -5.95
CA GLN A 252 0.85 22.33 -5.80
C GLN A 252 0.43 23.36 -6.84
N SER A 253 1.30 24.34 -7.06
CA SER A 253 1.08 25.52 -7.86
C SER A 253 2.34 25.88 -8.63
N PRO A 254 2.24 26.63 -9.73
CA PRO A 254 3.41 27.12 -10.45
C PRO A 254 4.40 27.83 -9.52
N ALA A 255 5.70 27.59 -9.76
CA ALA A 255 6.77 28.25 -9.05
C ALA A 255 6.71 29.79 -9.24
N VAL A 256 7.29 30.56 -8.31
CA VAL A 256 7.25 32.03 -8.33
C VAL A 256 7.78 32.57 -9.67
N GLN A 257 8.93 32.05 -10.13
CA GLN A 257 9.53 32.46 -11.39
C GLN A 257 8.74 32.02 -12.63
N ASP A 258 7.80 31.09 -12.50
CA ASP A 258 6.91 30.63 -13.58
C ASP A 258 5.61 31.49 -13.62
N GLY A 259 5.73 32.76 -13.23
CA GLY A 259 4.73 33.81 -13.41
C GLY A 259 3.74 34.03 -12.24
N ASN A 260 3.99 33.46 -11.06
CA ASN A 260 2.99 33.45 -9.99
C ASN A 260 3.07 34.67 -9.05
N ASP A 261 2.52 35.80 -9.51
CA ASP A 261 2.29 37.01 -8.71
C ASP A 261 0.80 37.24 -8.37
N ASN A 262 -0.15 36.42 -8.87
CA ASN A 262 -1.61 36.60 -8.67
C ASN A 262 -2.50 35.40 -9.14
N ASN A 263 -2.10 34.12 -8.96
CA ASN A 263 -2.92 32.91 -9.27
C ASN A 263 -3.43 32.75 -10.72
N GLY A 264 -2.90 33.52 -11.68
CA GLY A 264 -3.18 33.36 -13.11
C GLY A 264 -2.29 32.34 -13.82
N SER A 265 -1.21 31.86 -13.16
CA SER A 265 -0.32 30.85 -13.74
C SER A 265 -0.96 29.47 -13.76
N ILE A 266 -0.76 28.72 -14.85
CA ILE A 266 -1.42 27.41 -15.06
C ILE A 266 -0.47 26.23 -15.19
N TYR A 267 0.84 26.46 -15.31
CA TYR A 267 1.80 25.38 -15.54
C TYR A 267 2.54 25.03 -14.26
N THR A 268 2.22 23.87 -13.70
CA THR A 268 2.97 23.25 -12.59
C THR A 268 3.81 22.07 -13.09
N ARG A 269 4.53 21.40 -12.19
CA ARG A 269 5.52 20.37 -12.52
C ARG A 269 5.19 19.06 -11.81
N ILE A 270 5.26 17.95 -12.56
CA ILE A 270 5.30 16.57 -12.04
C ILE A 270 6.76 16.12 -12.10
N LEU A 271 7.30 15.65 -10.98
CA LEU A 271 8.67 15.19 -10.81
C LEU A 271 8.69 13.67 -10.64
N VAL A 272 9.63 12.99 -11.29
CA VAL A 272 9.82 11.54 -11.24
C VAL A 272 11.23 11.25 -10.78
N TYR A 273 11.35 10.62 -9.61
CA TYR A 273 12.60 10.17 -9.04
C TYR A 273 12.75 8.66 -9.19
N ASP A 274 13.95 8.20 -9.47
CA ASP A 274 14.28 6.79 -9.38
C ASP A 274 14.54 6.43 -7.91
N VAL A 275 13.82 5.46 -7.35
CA VAL A 275 13.99 4.97 -5.97
C VAL A 275 14.28 3.47 -5.93
N GLU A 276 14.62 2.89 -7.08
CA GLU A 276 15.02 1.49 -7.21
C GLU A 276 16.39 1.28 -6.53
N ALA A 277 16.40 0.45 -5.49
CA ALA A 277 17.61 0.18 -4.72
C ALA A 277 18.73 -0.37 -5.61
N GLY A 278 19.92 0.24 -5.53
CA GLY A 278 21.08 -0.15 -6.34
C GLY A 278 21.09 0.38 -7.77
N SER A 279 20.08 1.16 -8.17
CA SER A 279 20.12 1.90 -9.44
C SER A 279 21.27 2.91 -9.45
N PRO A 280 22.00 3.12 -10.57
CA PRO A 280 22.96 4.21 -10.70
C PRO A 280 22.31 5.61 -10.57
N ASN A 281 20.99 5.67 -10.69
CA ASN A 281 20.18 6.88 -10.53
C ASN A 281 19.36 6.90 -9.23
N GLU A 282 19.62 5.98 -8.29
CA GLU A 282 18.88 5.93 -7.03
C GLU A 282 18.84 7.32 -6.36
N ASN A 283 17.62 7.75 -6.03
CA ASN A 283 17.23 9.02 -5.45
C ASN A 283 17.50 10.26 -6.32
N LYS A 284 17.69 10.10 -7.63
CA LYS A 284 17.87 11.22 -8.58
C LYS A 284 16.59 11.48 -9.37
N LEU A 285 16.40 12.75 -9.73
CA LEU A 285 15.38 13.17 -10.68
C LEU A 285 15.72 12.59 -12.07
N ILE A 286 14.81 11.82 -12.63
CA ILE A 286 14.94 11.25 -13.98
C ILE A 286 13.87 11.78 -14.95
N GLY A 287 12.82 12.41 -14.42
CA GLY A 287 11.76 13.02 -15.21
C GLY A 287 11.19 14.26 -14.53
N GLU A 288 10.91 15.29 -15.32
CA GLU A 288 10.16 16.47 -14.91
C GLU A 288 9.25 16.85 -16.07
N TYR A 289 7.95 16.95 -15.82
CA TYR A 289 6.95 17.15 -16.86
C TYR A 289 6.03 18.31 -16.51
N VAL A 290 5.70 19.13 -17.50
CA VAL A 290 4.77 20.24 -17.33
C VAL A 290 3.34 19.72 -17.24
N TYR A 291 2.61 20.09 -16.19
CA TYR A 291 1.19 19.82 -16.02
C TYR A 291 0.38 21.12 -16.09
N GLN A 292 -0.69 21.12 -16.88
CA GLN A 292 -1.56 22.29 -17.03
C GLN A 292 -2.78 22.20 -16.12
N LEU A 293 -2.83 23.07 -15.10
CA LEU A 293 -3.93 23.22 -14.16
C LEU A 293 -5.17 23.82 -14.84
N THR A 294 -6.35 23.49 -14.29
CA THR A 294 -7.60 24.10 -14.73
C THR A 294 -7.72 25.54 -14.22
N LEU A 295 -8.23 26.45 -15.06
CA LEU A 295 -8.61 27.80 -14.64
C LEU A 295 -10.11 27.86 -14.35
N LYS A 296 -10.48 28.48 -13.22
CA LYS A 296 -11.88 28.73 -12.83
C LYS A 296 -12.06 30.13 -12.25
N GLY A 297 -13.24 30.71 -12.47
CA GLY A 297 -13.58 32.08 -12.06
C GLY A 297 -13.94 32.97 -13.24
N ASN A 298 -14.21 34.25 -12.98
CA ASN A 298 -14.42 35.28 -14.00
C ASN A 298 -13.09 36.01 -14.30
N PRO A 299 -13.00 36.87 -15.33
CA PRO A 299 -11.75 37.54 -15.72
C PRO A 299 -11.04 38.35 -14.63
N SER A 300 -11.74 38.76 -13.56
CA SER A 300 -11.16 39.47 -12.41
C SER A 300 -10.89 38.57 -11.19
N GLN A 301 -11.28 37.30 -11.21
CA GLN A 301 -11.16 36.33 -10.13
C GLN A 301 -10.62 34.97 -10.60
N THR A 302 -10.05 34.91 -11.81
CA THR A 302 -9.53 33.68 -12.39
C THR A 302 -8.42 33.15 -11.49
N ARG A 303 -8.65 31.96 -10.93
CA ARG A 303 -7.67 31.23 -10.13
C ARG A 303 -7.43 29.89 -10.80
N ASN A 304 -6.19 29.43 -10.76
CA ASN A 304 -5.91 28.03 -10.99
C ASN A 304 -6.61 27.16 -9.92
N THR A 305 -6.76 25.87 -10.22
CA THR A 305 -7.21 24.84 -9.29
C THR A 305 -5.98 24.06 -8.86
N PRO A 306 -5.38 24.38 -7.70
CA PRO A 306 -4.12 23.76 -7.29
C PRO A 306 -4.17 22.23 -7.31
N PHE A 307 -3.00 21.65 -7.57
CA PHE A 307 -2.76 20.22 -7.50
C PHE A 307 -2.77 19.81 -6.04
N SER A 308 -3.61 18.86 -5.66
CA SER A 308 -3.73 18.43 -4.27
C SER A 308 -3.19 17.03 -4.03
N GLU A 309 -3.30 16.10 -4.99
CA GLU A 309 -2.81 14.73 -4.77
C GLU A 309 -2.62 13.98 -6.08
N LEU A 310 -1.78 12.96 -6.07
CA LEU A 310 -1.62 12.05 -7.20
C LEU A 310 -1.56 10.58 -6.81
N TYR A 311 -2.11 9.73 -7.67
CA TYR A 311 -1.94 8.29 -7.59
C TYR A 311 -1.39 7.75 -8.91
N ALA A 312 -0.26 7.05 -8.86
CA ALA A 312 0.35 6.47 -10.05
C ALA A 312 -0.35 5.20 -10.51
N LEU A 313 -0.92 5.28 -11.72
CA LEU A 313 -1.55 4.15 -12.39
C LEU A 313 -0.54 3.34 -13.20
N SER A 314 0.50 3.98 -13.71
CA SER A 314 1.61 3.33 -14.39
C SER A 314 2.86 4.23 -14.30
N ALA A 315 3.93 3.87 -15.02
CA ALA A 315 5.10 4.73 -15.16
C ALA A 315 4.81 6.11 -15.81
N THR A 316 3.67 6.24 -16.52
CA THR A 316 3.33 7.46 -17.27
C THR A 316 1.92 7.97 -17.05
N GLN A 317 1.04 7.19 -16.42
CA GLN A 317 -0.36 7.55 -16.22
C GLN A 317 -0.67 7.73 -14.74
N PHE A 318 -1.44 8.77 -14.42
CA PHE A 318 -1.73 9.17 -13.04
C PHE A 318 -3.21 9.54 -12.88
N LEU A 319 -3.74 9.34 -11.68
CA LEU A 319 -4.89 10.10 -11.18
C LEU A 319 -4.35 11.36 -10.51
N VAL A 320 -4.96 12.52 -10.77
CA VAL A 320 -4.56 13.81 -10.22
C VAL A 320 -5.78 14.50 -9.62
N LEU A 321 -5.76 14.75 -8.32
CA LEU A 321 -6.79 15.53 -7.64
C LEU A 321 -6.46 17.02 -7.78
N GLU A 322 -7.39 17.75 -8.37
CA GLU A 322 -7.36 19.22 -8.44
C GLU A 322 -8.60 19.77 -7.76
N ARG A 323 -8.42 20.82 -6.96
CA ARG A 323 -9.53 21.51 -6.31
C ARG A 323 -9.38 23.02 -6.38
N ASP A 324 -10.50 23.70 -6.21
CA ASP A 324 -10.51 25.11 -5.88
C ASP A 324 -10.41 25.34 -4.36
N GLY A 325 -9.99 26.55 -3.98
CA GLY A 325 -10.03 27.00 -2.58
C GLY A 325 -11.41 27.50 -2.17
N ARG A 326 -12.47 26.72 -2.42
CA ARG A 326 -13.87 27.05 -2.09
C ARG A 326 -14.59 25.85 -1.47
N GLY A 327 -15.57 26.06 -0.62
CA GLY A 327 -16.29 25.00 0.10
C GLY A 327 -17.01 25.49 1.34
N GLY A 328 -17.59 24.55 2.09
CA GLY A 328 -18.49 24.79 3.21
C GLY A 328 -17.92 25.62 4.36
N ASP A 329 -16.61 25.76 4.43
CA ASP A 329 -15.87 26.44 5.48
C ASP A 329 -15.21 27.76 5.01
N THR A 330 -15.47 28.16 3.75
CA THR A 330 -14.96 29.39 3.13
C THR A 330 -16.03 30.45 2.89
N GLY A 331 -17.32 30.11 3.04
CA GLY A 331 -18.45 30.95 2.65
C GLY A 331 -18.62 31.12 1.12
N ASN A 332 -17.84 30.42 0.31
CA ASN A 332 -17.93 30.42 -1.15
C ASN A 332 -18.32 29.04 -1.67
N GLY A 333 -19.26 28.98 -2.62
CA GLY A 333 -19.66 27.74 -3.26
C GLY A 333 -18.56 27.16 -4.15
N SER A 334 -18.39 25.83 -4.10
CA SER A 334 -17.43 25.06 -4.90
C SER A 334 -17.70 25.20 -6.40
N LEU A 335 -16.64 25.35 -7.19
CA LEU A 335 -16.64 25.47 -8.65
C LEU A 335 -15.89 24.32 -9.34
N TYR A 336 -14.89 23.72 -8.68
CA TYR A 336 -14.12 22.62 -9.24
C TYR A 336 -13.43 21.80 -8.15
N LYS A 337 -13.78 20.51 -8.07
CA LYS A 337 -13.08 19.50 -7.28
C LYS A 337 -13.15 18.19 -8.05
N LYS A 338 -12.06 17.79 -8.69
CA LYS A 338 -12.07 16.65 -9.60
C LYS A 338 -10.82 15.83 -9.51
N VAL A 339 -11.00 14.52 -9.66
CA VAL A 339 -9.90 13.62 -10.02
C VAL A 339 -9.82 13.57 -11.54
N ASN A 340 -8.63 13.82 -12.07
CA ASN A 340 -8.30 13.86 -13.49
C ASN A 340 -7.42 12.67 -13.84
N LEU A 341 -7.52 12.19 -15.07
CA LEU A 341 -6.51 11.33 -15.68
C LEU A 341 -5.41 12.21 -16.25
N ALA A 342 -4.16 11.84 -16.04
CA ALA A 342 -2.99 12.50 -16.60
C ALA A 342 -2.07 11.48 -17.28
N ASP A 343 -1.42 11.87 -18.37
CA ASP A 343 -0.47 11.02 -19.11
C ASP A 343 0.74 11.84 -19.57
N VAL A 344 1.94 11.42 -19.17
CA VAL A 344 3.22 12.07 -19.53
C VAL A 344 3.99 11.36 -20.64
N SER A 345 3.47 10.27 -21.21
CA SER A 345 4.17 9.48 -22.24
C SER A 345 4.54 10.27 -23.50
N ALA A 346 3.75 11.29 -23.84
CA ALA A 346 4.00 12.21 -24.95
C ALA A 346 4.50 13.60 -24.49
N ALA A 347 4.64 13.82 -23.18
CA ALA A 347 5.08 15.09 -22.62
C ALA A 347 6.60 15.26 -22.75
N THR A 348 7.05 16.49 -22.91
CA THR A 348 8.48 16.79 -22.96
C THR A 348 9.08 16.67 -21.56
N ASN A 349 10.08 15.80 -21.39
CA ASN A 349 10.86 15.73 -20.16
C ASN A 349 11.83 16.94 -20.09
N ILE A 350 11.66 17.80 -19.09
CA ILE A 350 12.48 18.99 -18.85
C ILE A 350 13.52 18.82 -17.73
N ALA A 351 13.63 17.62 -17.14
CA ALA A 351 14.62 17.35 -16.10
C ALA A 351 16.05 17.54 -16.61
N GLY A 352 16.91 18.12 -15.76
CA GLY A 352 18.31 18.42 -16.04
C GLY A 352 18.52 19.59 -17.01
N THR A 353 17.47 20.33 -17.37
CA THR A 353 17.54 21.49 -18.27
C THR A 353 17.61 22.82 -17.51
N GLY A 354 17.56 23.94 -18.22
CA GLY A 354 17.53 25.27 -17.62
C GLY A 354 16.34 25.51 -16.68
N TYR A 355 15.26 24.72 -16.77
CA TYR A 355 14.10 24.82 -15.88
C TYR A 355 14.39 24.36 -14.44
N ASP A 356 15.45 23.60 -14.21
CA ASP A 356 15.88 23.12 -12.89
C ASP A 356 16.87 24.06 -12.18
N LEU A 357 17.45 25.01 -12.93
CA LEU A 357 18.46 25.92 -12.42
C LEU A 357 17.86 26.97 -11.49
N ALA A 358 18.63 27.38 -10.48
CA ALA A 358 18.22 28.44 -9.57
C ALA A 358 17.89 29.74 -10.35
N PRO A 359 16.76 30.40 -10.08
CA PRO A 359 16.38 31.59 -10.83
C PRO A 359 17.44 32.69 -10.72
N GLY A 360 17.72 33.34 -11.85
CA GLY A 360 18.76 34.37 -11.96
C GLY A 360 20.17 33.84 -12.27
N THR A 361 20.37 32.52 -12.37
CA THR A 361 21.64 31.95 -12.85
C THR A 361 21.69 31.89 -14.38
N THR A 362 22.91 31.90 -14.94
CA THR A 362 23.12 31.82 -16.39
C THR A 362 22.50 30.53 -16.94
N GLY A 363 21.60 30.67 -17.92
CA GLY A 363 20.92 29.55 -18.56
C GLY A 363 19.62 29.10 -17.89
N ALA A 364 19.20 29.74 -16.79
CA ALA A 364 17.91 29.45 -16.16
C ALA A 364 16.74 29.79 -17.09
N LEU A 365 15.76 28.89 -17.18
CA LEU A 365 14.53 29.02 -17.97
C LEU A 365 13.30 29.09 -17.07
N GLN A 366 12.22 29.67 -17.59
CA GLN A 366 10.95 29.87 -16.88
C GLN A 366 9.78 29.46 -17.76
N LEU A 367 8.74 28.89 -17.16
CA LEU A 367 7.49 28.59 -17.85
C LEU A 367 6.66 29.88 -17.99
N PRO A 368 5.88 30.02 -19.07
CA PRO A 368 5.03 31.19 -19.23
C PRO A 368 3.90 31.20 -18.19
N LYS A 369 3.47 32.39 -17.80
CA LYS A 369 2.30 32.57 -16.92
C LYS A 369 1.04 31.94 -17.52
N THR A 370 0.70 32.31 -18.76
CA THR A 370 -0.46 31.78 -19.50
C THR A 370 -0.11 31.67 -20.98
N GLY A 371 -1.02 31.12 -21.80
CA GLY A 371 -0.85 31.00 -23.24
C GLY A 371 -0.14 29.70 -23.62
N ALA A 372 0.34 29.62 -24.86
CA ALA A 372 1.00 28.42 -25.36
C ALA A 372 2.38 28.22 -24.69
N LEU A 373 2.76 26.97 -24.47
CA LEU A 373 4.11 26.61 -24.06
C LEU A 373 5.15 27.00 -25.14
N PRO A 374 6.42 27.20 -24.75
CA PRO A 374 7.52 27.37 -25.69
C PRO A 374 7.56 26.28 -26.76
N THR A 375 7.94 26.65 -27.99
CA THR A 375 8.04 25.71 -29.12
C THR A 375 8.85 24.47 -28.75
N GLY A 376 8.27 23.29 -28.96
CA GLY A 376 8.90 21.99 -28.65
C GLY A 376 8.61 21.44 -27.26
N LEU A 377 7.97 22.22 -26.37
CA LEU A 377 7.45 21.70 -25.11
C LEU A 377 6.01 21.23 -25.26
N VAL A 378 5.76 20.01 -24.80
CA VAL A 378 4.44 19.38 -24.74
C VAL A 378 4.13 19.11 -23.27
N ALA A 379 2.99 19.62 -22.79
CA ALA A 379 2.49 19.32 -21.45
C ALA A 379 1.95 17.88 -21.37
N ALA A 380 1.83 17.37 -20.15
CA ALA A 380 1.05 16.18 -19.85
C ALA A 380 -0.36 16.31 -20.45
N THR A 381 -0.85 15.26 -21.08
CA THR A 381 -2.26 15.23 -21.49
C THR A 381 -3.13 14.95 -20.28
N ARG A 382 -4.32 15.56 -20.23
CA ARG A 382 -5.25 15.36 -19.11
C ARG A 382 -6.71 15.26 -19.54
N GLN A 383 -7.51 14.62 -18.71
CA GLN A 383 -8.97 14.49 -18.88
C GLN A 383 -9.68 14.46 -17.52
N ASP A 384 -10.71 15.29 -17.33
CA ASP A 384 -11.63 15.21 -16.19
C ASP A 384 -12.23 13.78 -16.08
N PHE A 385 -12.20 13.17 -14.89
CA PHE A 385 -12.63 11.78 -14.71
C PHE A 385 -13.70 11.59 -13.62
N VAL A 386 -13.42 12.01 -12.38
CA VAL A 386 -14.39 11.97 -11.28
C VAL A 386 -14.68 13.40 -10.83
N ASP A 387 -15.96 13.77 -10.84
CA ASP A 387 -16.43 15.08 -10.38
C ASP A 387 -17.00 14.97 -8.97
N LEU A 388 -16.29 15.51 -7.97
CA LEU A 388 -16.71 15.43 -6.57
C LEU A 388 -17.92 16.32 -6.28
N ILE A 389 -18.19 17.31 -7.12
CA ILE A 389 -19.30 18.26 -6.93
C ILE A 389 -20.51 17.94 -7.81
N ASP A 390 -20.57 16.71 -8.35
CA ASP A 390 -21.77 16.20 -9.00
C ASP A 390 -22.93 16.10 -7.98
N THR A 391 -23.83 17.08 -8.03
CA THR A 391 -24.97 17.18 -7.11
C THR A 391 -25.93 16.00 -7.21
N THR A 392 -26.00 15.31 -8.36
CA THR A 392 -26.80 14.10 -8.50
C THR A 392 -26.21 12.98 -7.68
N GLN A 393 -24.89 12.80 -7.71
CA GLN A 393 -24.20 11.82 -6.88
C GLN A 393 -24.25 12.18 -5.39
N LEU A 394 -23.96 13.43 -5.04
CA LEU A 394 -23.93 13.88 -3.64
C LEU A 394 -25.29 13.74 -2.96
N SER A 395 -26.38 14.10 -3.67
CA SER A 395 -27.74 14.02 -3.12
C SER A 395 -28.16 12.60 -2.72
N ARG A 396 -27.63 11.55 -3.37
CA ARG A 396 -27.84 10.14 -2.98
C ARG A 396 -27.32 9.83 -1.57
N PHE A 397 -26.36 10.59 -1.06
CA PHE A 397 -25.79 10.42 0.28
C PHE A 397 -26.14 11.60 1.19
N GLY A 398 -27.06 12.47 0.79
CA GLY A 398 -27.45 13.66 1.55
C GLY A 398 -26.36 14.74 1.63
N LEU A 399 -25.33 14.67 0.79
CA LEU A 399 -24.27 15.68 0.67
C LEU A 399 -24.68 16.79 -0.32
N ASN A 400 -24.05 17.96 -0.22
CA ASN A 400 -24.37 19.11 -1.07
C ASN A 400 -23.17 20.06 -1.29
N ILE A 401 -23.39 21.10 -2.10
CA ILE A 401 -22.46 22.23 -2.30
C ILE A 401 -23.16 23.57 -1.99
N SER A 402 -24.10 23.56 -1.05
CA SER A 402 -24.97 24.69 -0.74
C SER A 402 -24.18 25.92 -0.26
N ASN A 403 -24.73 27.10 -0.55
CA ASN A 403 -24.27 28.38 0.01
C ASN A 403 -25.52 29.20 0.41
N PRO A 404 -25.78 29.46 1.71
CA PRO A 404 -24.92 29.20 2.87
C PRO A 404 -24.69 27.70 3.14
N PRO A 405 -23.55 27.35 3.75
CA PRO A 405 -23.17 25.97 4.00
C PRO A 405 -23.88 25.36 5.21
N ASP A 406 -24.00 24.04 5.21
CA ASP A 406 -24.46 23.20 6.33
C ASP A 406 -23.47 22.05 6.62
N GLN A 407 -23.77 21.19 7.59
CA GLN A 407 -22.91 20.06 8.00
C GLN A 407 -22.68 18.99 6.92
N ASN A 408 -23.43 19.06 5.81
CA ASN A 408 -23.35 18.17 4.66
C ASN A 408 -22.78 18.86 3.41
N THR A 409 -22.44 20.15 3.49
CA THR A 409 -21.72 20.85 2.45
C THR A 409 -20.27 20.36 2.40
N LEU A 410 -19.78 20.00 1.21
CA LEU A 410 -18.38 19.58 1.07
C LEU A 410 -17.40 20.68 1.50
N ALA A 411 -16.37 20.29 2.24
CA ALA A 411 -15.29 21.17 2.70
C ALA A 411 -14.44 21.73 1.54
N GLU A 412 -13.65 22.77 1.84
CA GLU A 412 -12.70 23.37 0.92
C GLU A 412 -11.66 22.37 0.42
N LYS A 413 -10.94 21.75 1.35
CA LYS A 413 -9.77 20.94 1.06
C LYS A 413 -10.14 19.49 0.83
N TRP A 414 -9.74 18.94 -0.30
CA TRP A 414 -9.85 17.52 -0.66
C TRP A 414 -8.51 17.12 -1.25
N GLU A 415 -7.77 16.30 -0.49
CA GLU A 415 -6.32 16.16 -0.63
C GLU A 415 -5.86 14.71 -0.42
N GLY A 416 -6.65 13.85 0.24
CA GLY A 416 -6.34 12.43 0.30
C GLY A 416 -6.79 11.69 -0.97
N LEU A 417 -5.96 10.79 -1.50
CA LEU A 417 -6.33 9.86 -2.58
C LEU A 417 -5.78 8.45 -2.31
N ALA A 418 -6.65 7.44 -2.39
CA ALA A 418 -6.24 6.04 -2.30
C ALA A 418 -7.07 5.17 -3.25
N LEU A 419 -6.50 4.07 -3.70
CA LEU A 419 -7.12 3.16 -4.66
C LEU A 419 -7.03 1.72 -4.17
N VAL A 420 -8.17 1.03 -4.14
CA VAL A 420 -8.23 -0.39 -3.72
C VAL A 420 -9.07 -1.22 -4.71
N PRO A 421 -8.62 -2.41 -5.11
CA PRO A 421 -9.36 -3.25 -6.06
C PRO A 421 -10.62 -3.85 -5.44
N LEU A 422 -11.71 -3.97 -6.20
CA LEU A 422 -12.90 -4.72 -5.78
C LEU A 422 -12.71 -6.24 -5.80
N ARG A 423 -11.65 -6.74 -6.47
CA ARG A 423 -11.34 -8.18 -6.59
C ARG A 423 -12.53 -9.02 -7.08
N ASP A 424 -13.40 -8.44 -7.90
CA ASP A 424 -14.53 -9.12 -8.54
C ASP A 424 -14.08 -9.72 -9.87
N THR A 425 -14.19 -11.04 -10.00
CA THR A 425 -13.77 -11.76 -11.21
C THR A 425 -14.62 -11.39 -12.44
N SER A 426 -15.85 -10.91 -12.24
CA SER A 426 -16.72 -10.42 -13.31
C SER A 426 -16.37 -9.00 -13.76
N THR A 427 -15.73 -8.21 -12.89
CA THR A 427 -15.26 -6.85 -13.17
C THR A 427 -13.86 -6.64 -12.59
N PRO A 428 -12.83 -7.31 -13.14
CA PRO A 428 -11.49 -7.37 -12.52
C PRO A 428 -10.75 -6.03 -12.55
N ASP A 429 -11.17 -5.12 -13.43
CA ASP A 429 -10.59 -3.77 -13.56
C ASP A 429 -11.37 -2.74 -12.73
N ASP A 430 -12.26 -3.16 -11.85
CA ASP A 430 -13.00 -2.27 -10.96
C ASP A 430 -12.32 -2.05 -9.62
N TYR A 431 -12.30 -0.78 -9.21
CA TYR A 431 -11.67 -0.29 -8.00
C TYR A 431 -12.63 0.61 -7.21
N LEU A 432 -12.36 0.74 -5.92
CA LEU A 432 -12.81 1.88 -5.13
C LEU A 432 -11.70 2.94 -5.15
N LEU A 433 -12.04 4.11 -5.67
CA LEU A 433 -11.26 5.33 -5.54
C LEU A 433 -11.76 6.06 -4.29
N LEU A 434 -10.92 6.12 -3.27
CA LEU A 434 -11.18 6.84 -2.03
C LEU A 434 -10.60 8.24 -2.18
N VAL A 435 -11.40 9.27 -1.85
CA VAL A 435 -10.97 10.66 -1.83
C VAL A 435 -11.28 11.24 -0.46
N GLY A 436 -10.28 11.79 0.23
CA GLY A 436 -10.38 12.28 1.61
C GLY A 436 -10.26 13.80 1.70
N ASN A 437 -10.93 14.40 2.68
CA ASN A 437 -10.82 15.83 2.95
C ASN A 437 -9.87 16.09 4.12
N ASP A 438 -8.92 17.00 3.93
CA ASP A 438 -8.30 17.72 5.03
C ASP A 438 -9.36 18.65 5.62
N ASN A 439 -9.51 18.64 6.94
CA ASN A 439 -10.48 19.46 7.65
C ASN A 439 -9.85 20.65 8.38
N ASP A 440 -8.56 20.93 8.20
CA ASP A 440 -7.82 22.03 8.82
C ASP A 440 -7.96 22.09 10.35
N PHE A 441 -8.13 20.93 10.99
CA PHE A 441 -8.42 20.84 12.42
C PHE A 441 -9.65 21.68 12.85
N LYS A 442 -10.67 21.83 11.99
CA LYS A 442 -11.89 22.60 12.31
C LYS A 442 -12.80 21.86 13.29
N ALA A 443 -12.32 21.72 14.52
CA ALA A 443 -13.01 21.23 15.69
C ALA A 443 -13.42 22.39 16.61
N ALA A 444 -14.42 22.16 17.47
CA ALA A 444 -14.87 23.17 18.44
C ALA A 444 -13.73 23.66 19.35
N ASN A 445 -12.93 22.72 19.86
CA ASN A 445 -11.67 22.96 20.56
C ASN A 445 -10.59 22.15 19.87
N VAL A 446 -9.47 22.78 19.56
CA VAL A 446 -8.31 22.14 18.93
C VAL A 446 -7.22 21.98 19.97
N PHE A 447 -6.79 20.74 20.17
CA PHE A 447 -5.72 20.39 21.10
C PHE A 447 -4.45 20.08 20.35
N HIS A 448 -3.33 20.64 20.81
CA HIS A 448 -1.99 20.18 20.46
C HIS A 448 -1.16 19.98 21.72
N ASN A 449 -0.50 18.83 21.84
CA ASN A 449 0.35 18.49 23.00
C ASN A 449 -0.32 18.71 24.37
N GLY A 450 -1.61 18.42 24.51
CA GLY A 450 -2.31 18.53 25.79
C GLY A 450 -2.88 19.92 26.10
N VAL A 451 -2.78 20.89 25.19
CA VAL A 451 -3.30 22.26 25.38
C VAL A 451 -4.23 22.68 24.26
N ILE A 452 -5.25 23.48 24.58
CA ILE A 452 -6.12 24.09 23.58
C ILE A 452 -5.34 25.20 22.88
N VAL A 453 -5.14 25.06 21.57
CA VAL A 453 -4.44 26.03 20.72
C VAL A 453 -5.39 26.87 19.87
N GLY A 454 -6.66 26.47 19.76
CA GLY A 454 -7.65 27.16 18.94
C GLY A 454 -9.08 26.68 19.16
N THR A 455 -10.03 27.45 18.66
CA THR A 455 -11.46 27.09 18.62
C THR A 455 -12.05 27.49 17.27
N ASN A 456 -13.01 26.71 16.78
CA ASN A 456 -13.70 26.98 15.52
C ASN A 456 -15.21 27.06 15.73
N SER A 457 -15.83 28.08 15.14
CA SER A 457 -17.29 28.24 15.13
C SER A 457 -17.97 27.30 14.12
N ILE A 458 -17.27 26.97 13.04
CA ILE A 458 -17.68 25.98 12.04
C ILE A 458 -16.89 24.71 12.31
N GLN A 459 -17.59 23.59 12.42
CA GLN A 459 -16.99 22.27 12.61
C GLN A 459 -17.07 21.47 11.33
N ILE A 460 -15.94 20.88 10.91
CA ILE A 460 -15.84 20.07 9.70
C ILE A 460 -15.32 18.69 10.08
N ASP A 461 -16.15 17.68 9.88
CA ASP A 461 -15.72 16.29 10.03
C ASP A 461 -14.66 15.94 8.98
N SER A 462 -13.72 15.07 9.32
CA SER A 462 -12.91 14.42 8.30
C SER A 462 -13.79 13.37 7.60
N MET A 463 -13.74 13.33 6.28
CA MET A 463 -14.64 12.58 5.41
C MET A 463 -13.84 11.86 4.34
N ILE A 464 -14.30 10.66 4.00
CA ILE A 464 -13.87 9.94 2.80
C ILE A 464 -15.09 9.68 1.91
N LEU A 465 -14.94 9.97 0.63
CA LEU A 465 -15.85 9.57 -0.44
C LEU A 465 -15.27 8.36 -1.18
N ALA A 466 -16.09 7.33 -1.40
CA ALA A 466 -15.69 6.17 -2.19
C ALA A 466 -16.43 6.16 -3.53
N TYR A 467 -15.70 6.22 -4.64
CA TYR A 467 -16.23 6.09 -5.99
C TYR A 467 -15.89 4.72 -6.56
N ARG A 468 -16.84 4.08 -7.25
CA ARG A 468 -16.53 2.90 -8.06
C ARG A 468 -16.00 3.37 -9.41
N VAL A 469 -14.84 2.88 -9.81
CA VAL A 469 -14.22 3.23 -11.10
C VAL A 469 -13.72 1.98 -11.81
N THR A 470 -13.71 1.99 -13.14
CA THR A 470 -13.03 0.99 -13.97
C THR A 470 -11.75 1.60 -14.52
N LEU A 471 -10.61 0.96 -14.27
CA LEU A 471 -9.28 1.42 -14.67
C LEU A 471 -8.60 0.30 -15.48
N PRO A 472 -8.53 0.38 -16.82
CA PRO A 472 -8.03 -0.69 -17.69
C PRO A 472 -6.48 -0.72 -17.74
N VAL A 473 -5.82 -0.65 -16.57
CA VAL A 473 -4.37 -0.51 -16.47
C VAL A 473 -3.77 -1.85 -16.08
N ALA A 474 -3.26 -2.57 -17.08
CA ALA A 474 -2.72 -3.92 -16.90
C ALA A 474 -1.66 -4.00 -15.79
N GLY A 475 -0.81 -2.97 -15.64
CA GLY A 475 0.19 -2.90 -14.57
C GLY A 475 -0.43 -2.93 -13.17
N LEU A 476 -1.42 -2.06 -12.90
CA LEU A 476 -2.13 -2.04 -11.60
C LEU A 476 -2.83 -3.35 -11.32
N ARG A 477 -3.55 -3.90 -12.31
CA ARG A 477 -4.25 -5.16 -12.13
C ARG A 477 -3.26 -6.26 -11.75
N ARG A 478 -2.15 -6.37 -12.47
CA ARG A 478 -1.14 -7.42 -12.25
C ARG A 478 -0.46 -7.31 -10.90
N THR A 479 -0.04 -6.10 -10.52
CA THR A 479 0.49 -5.86 -9.17
C THR A 479 -0.55 -6.21 -8.11
N SER A 480 -1.81 -5.77 -8.26
CA SER A 480 -2.86 -6.05 -7.29
C SER A 480 -3.22 -7.54 -7.16
N GLU A 481 -3.22 -8.28 -8.28
CA GLU A 481 -3.42 -9.74 -8.31
C GLU A 481 -2.24 -10.46 -7.65
N ALA A 482 -1.00 -10.04 -7.92
CA ALA A 482 0.21 -10.59 -7.32
C ALA A 482 0.24 -10.35 -5.80
N GLN A 483 -0.04 -9.13 -5.35
CA GLN A 483 -0.15 -8.76 -3.94
C GLN A 483 -1.20 -9.60 -3.22
N HIS A 484 -2.38 -9.78 -3.82
CA HIS A 484 -3.40 -10.64 -3.24
C HIS A 484 -2.94 -12.10 -3.15
N PHE A 485 -2.38 -12.64 -4.23
CA PHE A 485 -1.89 -14.01 -4.29
C PHE A 485 -0.82 -14.28 -3.22
N VAL A 486 0.18 -13.41 -3.11
CA VAL A 486 1.27 -13.53 -2.12
C VAL A 486 0.72 -13.37 -0.70
N GLY A 487 -0.11 -12.37 -0.45
CA GLY A 487 -0.70 -12.16 0.88
C GLY A 487 -1.52 -13.37 1.33
N GLN A 488 -2.23 -14.00 0.41
CA GLN A 488 -2.99 -15.23 0.67
C GLN A 488 -2.06 -16.42 0.99
N HIS A 489 -0.90 -16.54 0.34
CA HIS A 489 0.07 -17.60 0.63
C HIS A 489 0.69 -17.48 2.03
N TYR A 490 1.00 -16.26 2.47
CA TYR A 490 1.45 -16.03 3.85
C TYR A 490 0.41 -16.48 4.88
N LEU A 491 -0.88 -16.25 4.62
CA LEU A 491 -1.95 -16.68 5.50
C LEU A 491 -2.15 -18.20 5.47
N ASP A 492 -2.18 -18.79 4.28
CA ASP A 492 -2.48 -20.21 4.10
C ASP A 492 -1.36 -21.13 4.59
N PHE A 493 -0.11 -20.72 4.39
CA PHE A 493 1.06 -21.56 4.68
C PHE A 493 1.78 -21.14 5.96
N LEU A 494 1.93 -19.84 6.21
CA LEU A 494 2.74 -19.33 7.33
C LEU A 494 1.91 -18.84 8.51
N ASN A 495 0.57 -18.81 8.39
CA ASN A 495 -0.36 -18.37 9.45
C ASN A 495 -0.06 -16.96 10.00
N ARG A 496 0.52 -16.07 9.18
CA ARG A 496 0.84 -14.70 9.57
C ARG A 496 0.62 -13.74 8.41
N GLN A 497 0.56 -12.45 8.72
CA GLN A 497 0.65 -11.42 7.69
C GLN A 497 2.07 -11.41 7.11
N PRO A 498 2.21 -11.06 5.83
CA PRO A 498 3.52 -10.92 5.24
C PRO A 498 4.32 -9.85 5.97
N ASP A 499 5.60 -10.13 6.19
CA ASP A 499 6.53 -9.07 6.52
C ASP A 499 6.70 -8.17 5.28
N PRO A 500 6.92 -6.86 5.45
CA PRO A 500 6.91 -5.93 4.33
C PRO A 500 7.91 -6.34 3.21
N ALA A 501 9.16 -6.65 3.60
CA ALA A 501 10.24 -7.02 2.67
C ALA A 501 9.89 -8.26 1.82
N GLY A 502 9.43 -9.33 2.48
CA GLY A 502 9.01 -10.53 1.80
C GLY A 502 7.77 -10.30 0.92
N PHE A 503 6.82 -9.46 1.36
CA PHE A 503 5.65 -9.12 0.57
C PHE A 503 6.02 -8.49 -0.77
N GLU A 504 6.90 -7.48 -0.74
CA GLU A 504 7.39 -6.81 -1.93
C GLU A 504 8.16 -7.77 -2.83
N PHE A 505 9.12 -8.51 -2.26
CA PHE A 505 9.95 -9.44 -3.01
C PHE A 505 9.13 -10.46 -3.80
N TRP A 506 8.21 -11.17 -3.12
CA TRP A 506 7.39 -12.20 -3.75
C TRP A 506 6.35 -11.62 -4.72
N THR A 507 5.83 -10.42 -4.43
CA THR A 507 4.91 -9.71 -5.34
C THR A 507 5.65 -9.37 -6.65
N ASN A 508 6.84 -8.80 -6.56
CA ASN A 508 7.61 -8.35 -7.70
C ASN A 508 8.06 -9.52 -8.59
N GLN A 509 8.32 -10.70 -8.00
CA GLN A 509 8.58 -11.91 -8.80
C GLN A 509 7.48 -12.22 -9.83
N ILE A 510 6.23 -11.84 -9.55
CA ILE A 510 5.08 -12.03 -10.44
C ILE A 510 4.79 -10.74 -11.23
N ALA A 511 4.79 -9.59 -10.56
CA ALA A 511 4.43 -8.30 -11.15
C ALA A 511 5.40 -7.85 -12.26
N ASP A 512 6.69 -8.17 -12.13
CA ASP A 512 7.73 -7.84 -13.13
C ASP A 512 7.49 -8.49 -14.50
N CYS A 513 6.64 -9.51 -14.60
CA CYS A 513 6.21 -10.07 -15.89
C CYS A 513 5.37 -9.09 -16.72
N GLY A 514 4.88 -7.98 -16.13
CA GLY A 514 4.02 -7.02 -16.81
C GLY A 514 2.80 -7.68 -17.46
N ALA A 515 2.61 -7.43 -18.75
CA ALA A 515 1.49 -7.97 -19.52
C ALA A 515 1.66 -9.44 -20.00
N ASP A 516 2.81 -10.09 -19.78
CA ASP A 516 3.06 -11.47 -20.24
C ASP A 516 2.36 -12.50 -19.33
N ALA A 517 1.18 -12.98 -19.76
CA ALA A 517 0.38 -13.93 -19.00
C ALA A 517 1.12 -15.24 -18.70
N GLN A 518 1.88 -15.77 -19.65
CA GLN A 518 2.60 -17.03 -19.49
C GLN A 518 3.73 -16.90 -18.47
N CYS A 519 4.48 -15.79 -18.52
CA CYS A 519 5.48 -15.46 -17.50
C CYS A 519 4.85 -15.44 -16.10
N ALA A 520 3.73 -14.74 -15.95
CA ALA A 520 3.06 -14.61 -14.64
C ALA A 520 2.54 -15.95 -14.12
N ASP A 521 2.01 -16.82 -14.98
CA ASP A 521 1.54 -18.15 -14.57
C ASP A 521 2.69 -19.02 -14.07
N VAL A 522 3.83 -19.02 -14.77
CA VAL A 522 5.04 -19.74 -14.32
C VAL A 522 5.55 -19.16 -13.00
N LYS A 523 5.61 -17.82 -12.88
CA LYS A 523 6.05 -17.16 -11.65
C LYS A 523 5.12 -17.44 -10.47
N ARG A 524 3.80 -17.48 -10.68
CA ARG A 524 2.83 -17.88 -9.64
C ARG A 524 3.11 -19.28 -9.13
N VAL A 525 3.31 -20.25 -10.01
CA VAL A 525 3.66 -21.63 -9.61
C VAL A 525 4.96 -21.66 -8.79
N ASN A 526 6.00 -20.95 -9.24
CA ASN A 526 7.30 -20.94 -8.56
C ASN A 526 7.26 -20.24 -7.21
N VAL A 527 6.64 -19.05 -7.13
CA VAL A 527 6.46 -18.31 -5.89
C VAL A 527 5.65 -19.15 -4.90
N SER A 528 4.58 -19.78 -5.37
CA SER A 528 3.73 -20.63 -4.56
C SER A 528 4.47 -21.82 -3.96
N ALA A 529 5.19 -22.58 -4.79
CA ALA A 529 6.02 -23.69 -4.33
C ALA A 529 7.10 -23.26 -3.33
N ALA A 530 7.66 -22.05 -3.49
CA ALA A 530 8.68 -21.53 -2.59
C ALA A 530 8.20 -21.40 -1.13
N PHE A 531 6.90 -21.22 -0.88
CA PHE A 531 6.37 -21.22 0.50
C PHE A 531 6.53 -22.59 1.17
N PHE A 532 6.24 -23.69 0.47
CA PHE A 532 6.43 -25.05 1.00
C PHE A 532 7.91 -25.41 1.19
N LEU A 533 8.77 -24.89 0.32
CA LEU A 533 10.21 -25.14 0.35
C LEU A 533 10.93 -24.21 1.33
N SER A 534 10.27 -23.17 1.83
CA SER A 534 10.85 -22.22 2.77
C SER A 534 11.26 -22.89 4.07
N ILE A 535 12.35 -22.41 4.67
CA ILE A 535 12.79 -22.84 6.01
C ILE A 535 11.64 -22.72 7.00
N GLU A 536 10.88 -21.63 6.93
CA GLU A 536 9.76 -21.35 7.83
C GLU A 536 8.73 -22.47 7.79
N PHE A 537 8.27 -22.89 6.61
CA PHE A 537 7.27 -23.95 6.50
C PHE A 537 7.85 -25.35 6.79
N GLN A 538 9.11 -25.59 6.41
CA GLN A 538 9.77 -26.87 6.68
C GLN A 538 9.95 -27.15 8.17
N GLU A 539 10.24 -26.12 8.96
CA GLU A 539 10.48 -26.22 10.40
C GLU A 539 9.24 -25.86 11.25
N THR A 540 8.11 -25.50 10.62
CA THR A 540 6.81 -25.33 11.29
C THR A 540 5.81 -26.38 10.82
N GLY A 541 5.19 -26.18 9.65
CA GLY A 541 4.17 -27.05 9.06
C GLY A 541 4.62 -28.50 8.92
N TYR A 542 5.74 -28.74 8.24
CA TYR A 542 6.22 -30.11 8.06
C TYR A 542 6.72 -30.74 9.37
N LEU A 543 7.25 -29.96 10.30
CA LEU A 543 7.61 -30.49 11.62
C LEU A 543 6.38 -30.98 12.38
N VAL A 544 5.31 -30.20 12.42
CA VAL A 544 4.04 -30.60 13.05
C VAL A 544 3.48 -31.85 12.39
N TYR A 545 3.46 -31.91 11.05
CA TYR A 545 3.06 -33.12 10.32
C TYR A 545 3.89 -34.33 10.78
N ARG A 546 5.22 -34.23 10.78
CA ARG A 546 6.12 -35.34 11.17
C ARG A 546 5.94 -35.76 12.63
N ILE A 547 5.67 -34.83 13.55
CA ILE A 547 5.37 -35.15 14.94
C ILE A 547 4.08 -35.98 15.05
N HIS A 548 3.02 -35.61 14.32
CA HIS A 548 1.80 -36.40 14.25
C HIS A 548 2.02 -37.78 13.61
N GLN A 549 2.88 -37.87 12.59
CA GLN A 549 3.22 -39.15 11.97
C GLN A 549 4.03 -40.05 12.91
N ALA A 550 5.08 -39.55 13.54
CA ALA A 550 5.87 -40.32 14.50
C ALA A 550 5.03 -40.77 15.71
N ALA A 551 4.11 -39.92 16.16
CA ALA A 551 3.26 -40.24 17.31
C ALA A 551 2.08 -41.17 17.01
N PHE A 552 1.46 -41.08 15.83
CA PHE A 552 0.18 -41.76 15.59
C PHE A 552 0.07 -42.45 14.23
N GLY A 553 1.03 -42.28 13.32
CA GLY A 553 1.00 -42.88 11.98
C GLY A 553 -0.24 -42.47 11.17
N THR A 554 -0.70 -41.22 11.34
CA THR A 554 -1.98 -40.75 10.79
C THR A 554 -2.04 -40.77 9.25
N GLY A 555 -0.90 -40.66 8.57
CA GLY A 555 -0.79 -40.49 7.13
C GLY A 555 -1.66 -39.35 6.61
N GLU A 556 -2.40 -39.65 5.56
CA GLU A 556 -3.40 -38.78 4.94
C GLU A 556 -4.60 -38.46 5.86
N ARG A 557 -4.75 -39.17 6.99
CA ARG A 557 -5.86 -38.96 7.95
C ARG A 557 -5.57 -37.91 9.01
N LEU A 558 -4.38 -37.29 9.02
CA LEU A 558 -4.17 -36.08 9.82
C LEU A 558 -5.20 -35.05 9.37
N ARG A 559 -5.94 -34.45 10.30
CA ARG A 559 -6.98 -33.48 9.96
C ARG A 559 -6.47 -32.06 10.12
N ARG A 560 -6.92 -31.20 9.22
CA ARG A 560 -6.59 -29.76 9.17
C ARG A 560 -6.87 -29.06 10.50
N GLN A 561 -7.97 -29.41 11.16
CA GLN A 561 -8.37 -28.80 12.43
C GLN A 561 -7.45 -29.17 13.61
N ASP A 562 -6.74 -30.30 13.50
CA ASP A 562 -5.77 -30.75 14.50
C ASP A 562 -4.37 -30.20 14.17
N PHE A 563 -4.06 -30.07 12.87
CA PHE A 563 -2.82 -29.50 12.35
C PHE A 563 -2.66 -28.00 12.61
N LEU A 564 -3.64 -27.17 12.24
CA LEU A 564 -3.49 -25.71 12.24
C LEU A 564 -3.25 -25.06 13.62
N PRO A 565 -3.88 -25.51 14.72
CA PRO A 565 -3.55 -24.99 16.04
C PRO A 565 -2.10 -25.27 16.42
N ASP A 566 -1.57 -26.43 16.04
CA ASP A 566 -0.21 -26.85 16.35
C ASP A 566 0.82 -26.05 15.54
N THR A 567 0.57 -25.83 14.25
CA THR A 567 1.45 -24.99 13.42
C THR A 567 1.50 -23.56 13.90
N ARG A 568 0.37 -22.99 14.35
CA ARG A 568 0.35 -21.64 14.94
C ARG A 568 1.17 -21.53 16.21
N LYS A 569 1.23 -22.56 17.04
CA LYS A 569 2.09 -22.58 18.23
C LYS A 569 3.57 -22.58 17.83
N VAL A 570 3.94 -23.44 16.89
CA VAL A 570 5.35 -23.54 16.44
C VAL A 570 5.81 -22.26 15.73
N GLY A 571 4.97 -21.68 14.87
CA GLY A 571 5.28 -20.44 14.12
C GLY A 571 5.04 -19.13 14.88
N GLN A 572 4.67 -19.18 16.17
CA GLN A 572 4.31 -17.96 16.91
C GLN A 572 5.47 -16.96 16.99
N ASN A 573 5.27 -15.74 16.48
CA ASN A 573 6.29 -14.68 16.42
C ASN A 573 7.57 -15.07 15.67
N VAL A 574 7.48 -16.01 14.72
CA VAL A 574 8.59 -16.40 13.85
C VAL A 574 8.41 -15.76 12.49
N ALA A 575 9.45 -15.07 12.03
CA ALA A 575 9.62 -14.66 10.63
C ALA A 575 11.10 -14.89 10.29
N VAL A 576 11.37 -15.82 9.37
CA VAL A 576 12.75 -16.24 9.08
C VAL A 576 13.58 -15.06 8.56
N GLY A 577 14.77 -14.87 9.15
CA GLY A 577 15.68 -13.78 8.82
C GLY A 577 15.42 -12.47 9.58
N GLN A 578 14.41 -12.43 10.46
CA GLN A 578 14.07 -11.26 11.26
C GLN A 578 14.36 -11.49 12.75
N GLY A 579 15.09 -10.58 13.39
CA GLY A 579 15.36 -10.66 14.83
C GLY A 579 16.06 -11.96 15.25
N ALA A 580 15.67 -12.49 16.41
CA ALA A 580 16.19 -13.74 17.00
C ALA A 580 15.28 -14.94 16.66
N TRP A 581 14.89 -15.06 15.38
CA TRP A 581 13.88 -16.02 14.94
C TRP A 581 14.28 -17.47 15.19
N GLU A 582 15.57 -17.83 15.09
CA GLU A 582 16.05 -19.20 15.34
C GLU A 582 15.79 -19.61 16.80
N GLN A 583 16.11 -18.72 17.75
CA GLN A 583 15.88 -18.99 19.18
C GLN A 583 14.39 -19.05 19.49
N GLN A 584 13.59 -18.17 18.90
CA GLN A 584 12.14 -18.16 19.08
C GLN A 584 11.49 -19.45 18.54
N LEU A 585 11.87 -19.88 17.33
CA LEU A 585 11.38 -21.12 16.72
C LEU A 585 11.75 -22.35 17.54
N GLU A 586 13.00 -22.40 18.04
CA GLU A 586 13.44 -23.48 18.93
C GLU A 586 12.63 -23.52 20.22
N ALA A 587 12.43 -22.37 20.88
CA ALA A 587 11.63 -22.28 22.10
C ALA A 587 10.18 -22.73 21.88
N ASN A 588 9.55 -22.27 20.79
CA ASN A 588 8.20 -22.68 20.42
C ASN A 588 8.11 -24.19 20.17
N THR A 589 9.09 -24.75 19.46
CA THR A 589 9.16 -26.18 19.14
C THR A 589 9.28 -27.04 20.38
N GLN A 590 10.15 -26.66 21.33
CA GLN A 590 10.28 -27.35 22.60
C GLN A 590 8.98 -27.32 23.41
N ALA A 591 8.35 -26.15 23.51
CA ALA A 591 7.09 -25.98 24.22
C ALA A 591 5.97 -26.81 23.58
N PHE A 592 5.88 -26.82 22.25
CA PHE A 592 4.94 -27.65 21.51
C PHE A 592 5.17 -29.14 21.77
N ALA A 593 6.40 -29.65 21.64
CA ALA A 593 6.68 -31.06 21.85
C ALA A 593 6.36 -31.52 23.29
N GLN A 594 6.64 -30.67 24.29
CA GLN A 594 6.30 -30.93 25.70
C GLN A 594 4.79 -31.00 25.91
N GLU A 595 4.04 -30.05 25.36
CA GLU A 595 2.58 -30.04 25.44
C GLU A 595 1.98 -31.25 24.71
N PHE A 596 2.49 -31.56 23.52
CA PHE A 596 2.00 -32.65 22.68
C PHE A 596 2.06 -34.01 23.40
N VAL A 597 3.19 -34.33 24.04
CA VAL A 597 3.34 -35.59 24.79
C VAL A 597 2.54 -35.65 26.09
N SER A 598 2.01 -34.51 26.55
CA SER A 598 1.14 -34.41 27.72
C SER A 598 -0.35 -34.60 27.39
N ARG A 599 -0.71 -34.58 26.10
CA ARG A 599 -2.11 -34.75 25.66
C ARG A 599 -2.61 -36.14 26.03
N GLN A 600 -3.89 -36.22 26.42
CA GLN A 600 -4.50 -37.49 26.83
C GLN A 600 -4.38 -38.57 25.75
N ALA A 601 -4.65 -38.23 24.48
CA ALA A 601 -4.51 -39.18 23.37
C ALA A 601 -3.08 -39.75 23.22
N PHE A 602 -2.06 -38.95 23.53
CA PHE A 602 -0.68 -39.41 23.53
C PHE A 602 -0.41 -40.35 24.72
N LEU A 603 -0.88 -39.99 25.91
CA LEU A 603 -0.73 -40.81 27.12
C LEU A 603 -1.50 -42.13 27.04
N ASP A 604 -2.65 -42.16 26.38
CA ASP A 604 -3.45 -43.36 26.15
C ASP A 604 -2.69 -44.35 25.24
N ARG A 605 -2.01 -43.84 24.20
CA ARG A 605 -1.21 -44.66 23.29
C ARG A 605 0.15 -45.06 23.87
N TYR A 606 0.72 -44.17 24.69
CA TYR A 606 2.03 -44.31 25.29
C TYR A 606 1.99 -44.07 26.81
N PRO A 607 1.46 -45.03 27.60
CA PRO A 607 1.41 -44.88 29.05
C PRO A 607 2.79 -44.62 29.67
N LEU A 608 2.83 -43.89 30.79
CA LEU A 608 4.07 -43.62 31.52
C LEU A 608 4.74 -44.90 32.08
N SER A 609 4.01 -46.02 32.09
CA SER A 609 4.53 -47.34 32.47
C SER A 609 5.37 -48.02 31.39
N LEU A 610 5.40 -47.51 30.15
CA LEU A 610 6.24 -48.07 29.08
C LEU A 610 7.72 -47.88 29.44
N THR A 611 8.52 -48.92 29.18
CA THR A 611 9.98 -48.79 29.25
C THR A 611 10.49 -47.88 28.13
N ALA A 612 11.72 -47.35 28.28
CA ALA A 612 12.35 -46.53 27.24
C ALA A 612 12.39 -47.25 25.88
N ALA A 613 12.76 -48.54 25.87
CA ALA A 613 12.77 -49.37 24.67
C ALA A 613 11.37 -49.47 24.04
N GLN A 614 10.35 -49.82 24.84
CA GLN A 614 8.98 -49.93 24.34
C GLN A 614 8.45 -48.62 23.77
N PHE A 615 8.78 -47.49 24.38
CA PHE A 615 8.36 -46.18 23.90
C PHE A 615 9.04 -45.81 22.57
N VAL A 616 10.37 -45.94 22.46
CA VAL A 616 11.10 -45.65 21.22
C VAL A 616 10.65 -46.58 20.09
N ASP A 617 10.50 -47.87 20.38
CA ASP A 617 10.05 -48.87 19.39
C ASP A 617 8.65 -48.57 18.87
N ALA A 618 7.74 -48.17 19.76
CA ALA A 618 6.37 -47.85 19.38
C ALA A 618 6.29 -46.60 18.48
N LEU A 619 7.13 -45.59 18.71
CA LEU A 619 7.24 -44.42 17.83
C LEU A 619 7.89 -44.80 16.48
N SER A 620 9.00 -45.55 16.51
CA SER A 620 9.71 -46.00 15.31
C SER A 620 8.86 -46.90 14.41
N ALA A 621 7.95 -47.68 15.00
CA ALA A 621 6.98 -48.47 14.24
C ALA A 621 6.07 -47.60 13.36
N ASN A 622 5.70 -46.39 13.79
CA ASN A 622 4.88 -45.48 12.99
C ASN A 622 5.66 -44.81 11.85
N THR A 623 6.99 -44.72 11.94
CA THR A 623 7.84 -44.15 10.88
C THR A 623 8.24 -45.19 9.83
N GLY A 624 7.83 -46.44 10.02
CA GLY A 624 8.22 -47.59 9.20
C GLY A 624 9.71 -47.89 9.32
N GLY A 625 10.26 -47.77 10.54
CA GLY A 625 11.63 -48.15 10.87
C GLY A 625 12.69 -47.18 10.37
N SER A 626 12.43 -45.87 10.44
CA SER A 626 13.38 -44.85 9.96
C SER A 626 14.68 -44.79 10.77
N LEU A 627 14.66 -45.20 12.04
CA LEU A 627 15.86 -45.25 12.88
C LEU A 627 16.74 -46.45 12.53
N SER A 628 18.05 -46.20 12.36
CA SER A 628 19.05 -47.27 12.41
C SER A 628 19.10 -47.94 13.80
N PRO A 629 19.62 -49.17 13.91
CA PRO A 629 19.81 -49.82 15.22
C PRO A 629 20.62 -48.96 16.20
N SER A 630 21.63 -48.24 15.73
CA SER A 630 22.45 -47.34 16.55
C SER A 630 21.68 -46.13 17.06
N GLU A 631 20.88 -45.48 16.21
CA GLU A 631 20.09 -44.31 16.61
C GLU A 631 19.00 -44.70 17.60
N ARG A 632 18.35 -45.84 17.36
CA ARG A 632 17.38 -46.43 18.29
C ARG A 632 18.02 -46.67 19.66
N ASP A 633 19.14 -47.38 19.71
CA ASP A 633 19.80 -47.73 20.98
C ASP A 633 20.28 -46.49 21.73
N ASP A 634 20.77 -45.47 21.02
CA ASP A 634 21.14 -44.18 21.61
C ASP A 634 19.93 -43.46 22.25
N LEU A 635 18.79 -43.38 21.54
CA LEU A 635 17.57 -42.78 22.08
C LEU A 635 17.02 -43.54 23.29
N VAL A 636 17.05 -44.88 23.26
CA VAL A 636 16.64 -45.73 24.39
C VAL A 636 17.53 -45.49 25.61
N ASN A 637 18.84 -45.45 25.42
CA ASN A 637 19.80 -45.21 26.50
C ASN A 637 19.63 -43.81 27.09
N LYS A 638 19.52 -42.78 26.26
CA LYS A 638 19.35 -41.39 26.71
C LYS A 638 18.02 -41.17 27.42
N LEU A 639 16.94 -41.80 26.98
CA LEU A 639 15.65 -41.75 27.68
C LEU A 639 15.70 -42.52 29.00
N GLY A 640 16.27 -43.73 29.01
CA GLY A 640 16.41 -44.54 30.22
C GLY A 640 17.29 -43.90 31.29
N ALA A 641 18.31 -43.14 30.87
CA ALA A 641 19.17 -42.35 31.74
C ALA A 641 18.57 -40.99 32.16
N GLY A 642 17.39 -40.62 31.65
CA GLY A 642 16.77 -39.31 31.90
C GLY A 642 17.50 -38.12 31.28
N THR A 643 18.41 -38.36 30.34
CA THR A 643 19.15 -37.31 29.60
C THR A 643 18.26 -36.66 28.55
N LEU A 644 17.35 -37.42 27.95
CA LEU A 644 16.28 -36.91 27.10
C LEU A 644 14.91 -37.20 27.72
N SER A 645 14.00 -36.24 27.59
CA SER A 645 12.58 -36.42 27.85
C SER A 645 11.89 -37.13 26.69
N ARG A 646 10.67 -37.63 26.93
CA ARG A 646 9.82 -38.24 25.89
C ARG A 646 9.51 -37.26 24.76
N ALA A 647 9.37 -35.97 25.06
CA ALA A 647 9.20 -34.91 24.06
C ALA A 647 10.43 -34.78 23.16
N GLN A 648 11.63 -34.79 23.74
CA GLN A 648 12.87 -34.71 22.98
C GLN A 648 13.09 -35.97 22.12
N VAL A 649 12.76 -37.16 22.63
CA VAL A 649 12.82 -38.40 21.84
C VAL A 649 11.84 -38.35 20.65
N LEU A 650 10.58 -37.97 20.87
CA LEU A 650 9.61 -37.81 19.80
C LEU A 650 10.10 -36.83 18.73
N ARG A 651 10.67 -35.70 19.16
CA ARG A 651 11.24 -34.71 18.26
C ARG A 651 12.43 -35.26 17.48
N SER A 652 13.38 -35.93 18.12
CA SER A 652 14.53 -36.55 17.44
C SER A 652 14.09 -37.53 16.35
N ILE A 653 13.04 -38.31 16.58
CA ILE A 653 12.47 -39.22 15.57
C ILE A 653 11.79 -38.43 14.43
N ALA A 654 11.04 -37.38 14.76
CA ALA A 654 10.41 -36.53 13.75
C ALA A 654 11.43 -35.73 12.91
N ASP A 655 12.62 -35.47 13.46
CA ASP A 655 13.71 -34.75 12.81
C ASP A 655 14.70 -35.64 12.08
N ASP A 656 14.56 -36.95 12.20
CA ASP A 656 15.37 -37.95 11.49
C ASP A 656 15.37 -37.72 9.97
N ALA A 657 16.55 -37.78 9.35
CA ALA A 657 16.73 -37.41 7.96
C ALA A 657 16.00 -38.36 7.00
N ASP A 658 16.05 -39.66 7.26
CA ASP A 658 15.38 -40.67 6.45
C ASP A 658 13.87 -40.55 6.58
N PHE A 659 13.37 -40.26 7.80
CA PHE A 659 11.95 -40.01 8.00
C PHE A 659 11.48 -38.72 7.31
N ARG A 660 12.22 -37.62 7.45
CA ARG A 660 11.96 -36.36 6.74
C ARG A 660 11.84 -36.60 5.24
N GLN A 661 12.79 -37.34 4.65
CA GLN A 661 12.80 -37.62 3.22
C GLN A 661 11.63 -38.51 2.78
N LYS A 662 11.32 -39.57 3.55
CA LYS A 662 10.24 -40.52 3.24
C LYS A 662 8.86 -39.87 3.28
N GLU A 663 8.65 -38.96 4.22
CA GLU A 663 7.37 -38.29 4.42
C GLU A 663 7.16 -37.06 3.54
N PHE A 664 8.21 -36.50 2.93
CA PHE A 664 8.12 -35.23 2.22
C PHE A 664 7.00 -35.18 1.18
N ASN A 665 6.93 -36.15 0.26
CA ASN A 665 5.90 -36.15 -0.79
C ASN A 665 4.48 -36.32 -0.21
N ARG A 666 4.32 -37.14 0.83
CA ARG A 666 3.02 -37.36 1.50
C ARG A 666 2.54 -36.08 2.19
N ALA A 667 3.46 -35.41 2.89
CA ALA A 667 3.21 -34.14 3.54
C ALA A 667 2.90 -33.05 2.50
N PHE A 668 3.72 -32.94 1.44
CA PHE A 668 3.53 -31.97 0.36
C PHE A 668 2.13 -32.06 -0.22
N VAL A 669 1.67 -33.26 -0.60
CA VAL A 669 0.30 -33.48 -1.11
C VAL A 669 -0.75 -33.07 -0.09
N LEU A 670 -0.60 -33.43 1.18
CA LEU A 670 -1.58 -33.08 2.21
C LEU A 670 -1.68 -31.57 2.42
N MET A 671 -0.54 -30.87 2.39
CA MET A 671 -0.48 -29.43 2.60
C MET A 671 -1.11 -28.64 1.46
N GLU A 672 -1.18 -29.20 0.24
CA GLU A 672 -1.94 -28.61 -0.87
C GLU A 672 -3.44 -28.51 -0.52
N TYR A 673 -4.02 -29.57 0.04
CA TYR A 673 -5.43 -29.56 0.49
C TYR A 673 -5.65 -28.59 1.65
N PHE A 674 -4.74 -28.59 2.63
CA PHE A 674 -4.88 -27.74 3.81
C PHE A 674 -4.72 -26.25 3.52
N GLY A 675 -3.73 -25.90 2.70
CA GLY A 675 -3.39 -24.53 2.37
C GLY A 675 -4.24 -23.97 1.23
N TYR A 676 -4.30 -24.65 0.08
CA TYR A 676 -5.05 -24.12 -1.07
C TYR A 676 -6.56 -24.33 -0.96
N LEU A 677 -7.02 -25.49 -0.50
CA LEU A 677 -8.45 -25.81 -0.53
C LEU A 677 -9.12 -25.54 0.83
N GLY A 678 -8.34 -25.44 1.90
CA GLY A 678 -8.84 -25.11 3.23
C GLY A 678 -9.63 -26.25 3.90
N ARG A 679 -9.50 -27.49 3.41
CA ARG A 679 -10.25 -28.67 3.85
C ARG A 679 -9.38 -29.93 3.96
N ASN A 680 -9.92 -31.02 4.50
CA ASN A 680 -9.26 -32.33 4.44
C ASN A 680 -9.42 -32.95 3.04
N PRO A 681 -8.52 -33.85 2.61
CA PRO A 681 -8.60 -34.46 1.28
C PRO A 681 -9.88 -35.25 1.01
N ASN A 682 -10.53 -35.77 2.05
CA ASN A 682 -11.76 -36.57 1.98
C ASN A 682 -13.02 -35.80 2.39
N ASP A 683 -12.92 -34.49 2.62
CA ASP A 683 -14.09 -33.63 2.80
C ASP A 683 -14.71 -33.28 1.43
N SER A 684 -16.01 -32.99 1.41
CA SER A 684 -16.73 -32.49 0.23
C SER A 684 -15.93 -31.40 -0.51
N PRO A 685 -15.84 -31.45 -1.86
CA PRO A 685 -16.61 -32.29 -2.79
C PRO A 685 -16.15 -33.75 -2.93
N ASP A 686 -15.03 -34.13 -2.31
CA ASP A 686 -14.56 -35.51 -2.28
C ASP A 686 -15.32 -36.33 -1.22
N THR A 687 -15.26 -37.66 -1.33
CA THR A 687 -15.87 -38.59 -0.35
C THR A 687 -14.89 -39.59 0.24
N ASP A 688 -13.65 -39.61 -0.27
CA ASP A 688 -12.57 -40.52 0.11
C ASP A 688 -11.21 -39.88 -0.20
N PHE A 689 -10.13 -40.67 -0.12
CA PHE A 689 -8.76 -40.21 -0.37
C PHE A 689 -8.29 -40.42 -1.82
N ALA A 690 -9.17 -40.79 -2.77
CA ALA A 690 -8.76 -41.10 -4.13
C ALA A 690 -8.04 -39.92 -4.83
N GLY A 691 -8.47 -38.69 -4.55
CA GLY A 691 -7.78 -37.49 -5.03
C GLY A 691 -6.36 -37.33 -4.46
N TYR A 692 -6.19 -37.55 -3.16
CA TYR A 692 -4.88 -37.55 -2.50
C TYR A 692 -3.97 -38.62 -3.09
N ASP A 693 -4.47 -39.85 -3.22
CA ASP A 693 -3.71 -40.99 -3.75
C ASP A 693 -3.28 -40.76 -5.21
N PHE A 694 -4.16 -40.17 -6.01
CA PHE A 694 -3.84 -39.76 -7.39
C PHE A 694 -2.66 -38.79 -7.42
N TRP A 695 -2.71 -37.71 -6.63
CA TRP A 695 -1.64 -36.70 -6.62
C TRP A 695 -0.34 -37.24 -6.07
N LEU A 696 -0.38 -38.05 -5.01
CA LEU A 696 0.80 -38.69 -4.45
C LEU A 696 1.44 -39.66 -5.46
N SER A 697 0.63 -40.45 -6.15
CA SER A 697 1.10 -41.35 -7.22
C SER A 697 1.77 -40.57 -8.35
N LYS A 698 1.12 -39.48 -8.80
CA LYS A 698 1.65 -38.61 -9.86
C LYS A 698 2.98 -37.97 -9.46
N LEU A 699 3.07 -37.40 -8.26
CA LEU A 699 4.28 -36.77 -7.73
C LEU A 699 5.43 -37.78 -7.63
N ASN A 700 5.17 -38.97 -7.09
CA ASN A 700 6.15 -40.05 -7.01
C ASN A 700 6.61 -40.52 -8.40
N GLY A 701 5.69 -40.60 -9.38
CA GLY A 701 6.02 -40.96 -10.77
C GLY A 701 6.99 -39.99 -11.45
N PHE A 702 7.07 -38.74 -10.97
CA PHE A 702 8.05 -37.75 -11.41
C PHE A 702 9.21 -37.54 -10.41
N GLY A 703 9.40 -38.46 -9.46
CA GLY A 703 10.52 -38.41 -8.51
C GLY A 703 10.45 -37.25 -7.52
N GLY A 704 9.24 -36.75 -7.19
CA GLY A 704 9.05 -35.58 -6.33
C GLY A 704 9.09 -34.23 -7.06
N ASP A 705 9.27 -34.22 -8.38
CA ASP A 705 9.25 -32.99 -9.17
C ASP A 705 7.80 -32.49 -9.35
N PHE A 706 7.41 -31.53 -8.49
CA PHE A 706 6.08 -30.93 -8.50
C PHE A 706 5.78 -30.14 -9.78
N VAL A 707 6.80 -29.63 -10.48
CA VAL A 707 6.65 -28.88 -11.74
C VAL A 707 6.25 -29.85 -12.84
N ARG A 708 6.98 -30.96 -12.99
CA ARG A 708 6.64 -32.01 -13.96
C ARG A 708 5.34 -32.73 -13.63
N ALA A 709 5.02 -32.87 -12.34
CA ALA A 709 3.72 -33.35 -11.90
C ALA A 709 2.58 -32.33 -12.12
N GLU A 710 2.90 -31.09 -12.51
CA GLU A 710 1.96 -29.95 -12.62
C GLU A 710 1.10 -29.73 -11.36
N MET A 711 1.62 -30.11 -10.20
CA MET A 711 0.81 -30.30 -9.00
C MET A 711 0.35 -28.97 -8.44
N VAL A 712 1.29 -28.11 -8.02
CA VAL A 712 1.00 -26.75 -7.54
C VAL A 712 0.13 -25.98 -8.54
N LYS A 713 0.47 -26.06 -9.83
CA LYS A 713 -0.30 -25.45 -10.93
C LYS A 713 -1.77 -25.90 -10.91
N ALA A 714 -2.04 -27.19 -10.75
CA ALA A 714 -3.40 -27.72 -10.75
C ALA A 714 -4.21 -27.24 -9.54
N PHE A 715 -3.61 -27.16 -8.35
CA PHE A 715 -4.30 -26.65 -7.15
C PHE A 715 -4.59 -25.15 -7.25
N ILE A 716 -3.62 -24.32 -7.61
CA ILE A 716 -3.81 -22.85 -7.69
C ILE A 716 -4.69 -22.41 -8.87
N SER A 717 -4.86 -23.25 -9.90
CA SER A 717 -5.78 -22.97 -11.02
C SER A 717 -7.16 -23.63 -10.87
N SER A 718 -7.34 -24.45 -9.82
CA SER A 718 -8.62 -25.11 -9.55
C SER A 718 -9.74 -24.09 -9.32
N SER A 719 -10.97 -24.47 -9.69
CA SER A 719 -12.14 -23.64 -9.40
C SER A 719 -12.35 -23.46 -7.90
N GLU A 720 -12.02 -24.48 -7.11
CA GLU A 720 -12.15 -24.47 -5.65
C GLU A 720 -11.20 -23.43 -5.01
N TYR A 721 -9.92 -23.42 -5.37
CA TYR A 721 -8.97 -22.41 -4.89
C TYR A 721 -9.44 -21.00 -5.26
N ARG A 722 -9.75 -20.78 -6.55
CA ARG A 722 -10.16 -19.47 -7.07
C ARG A 722 -11.42 -18.93 -6.40
N GLN A 723 -12.41 -19.79 -6.15
CA GLN A 723 -13.62 -19.43 -5.41
C GLN A 723 -13.32 -19.06 -3.96
N ARG A 724 -12.43 -19.80 -3.28
CA ARG A 724 -12.06 -19.54 -1.89
C ARG A 724 -11.36 -18.19 -1.74
N VAL A 725 -10.41 -17.88 -2.62
CA VAL A 725 -9.54 -16.70 -2.47
C VAL A 725 -10.06 -15.48 -3.24
N GLY A 726 -10.95 -15.67 -4.21
CA GLY A 726 -11.50 -14.59 -5.04
C GLY A 726 -10.57 -14.15 -6.17
N LEU A 727 -9.78 -15.08 -6.72
CA LEU A 727 -8.92 -14.86 -7.89
C LEU A 727 -9.61 -15.34 -9.19
N PRO A 728 -9.39 -14.66 -10.34
CA PRO A 728 -9.94 -15.06 -11.64
C PRO A 728 -9.38 -16.38 -12.17
#